data_AF-A0A934WR02-F1
#
_entry.id   AF-A0A934WR02-F1
#
_cell.length_a   1.000
_cell.length_b   1.000
_cell.length_c   1.000
_cell.angle_alpha   90.00
_cell.angle_beta   90.00
_cell.angle_gamma   90.00
#
_symmetry.space_group_name_H-M   'P 1'
#
loop_
_entity.id
_entity.type
_entity.pdbx_description
1 polymer ?
#
loop_
_entity_poly.entity_id
_entity_poly.type
_entity_poly.pdbx_seq_one_letter_code
_entity_poly.pdbx_strand_id
1 'polypeptide(L)'
;MKRMLRKALAVFLSVIMAGSVCMIGVSAEGAAPDSDSTYYKGAFYYHPGIGEVNSGEEHVEVYTYTDDYFKKSGRDYDEHLATLSFALATASAGSTREPNTEDGYRNKSRNAVAFLEDTGFSGISYNHDYTIKPTKDTMGVACAQKQIIENGKPYTLLVILPRSANYEAEWGNNFVLGTDGNAAGFDTGAETCLAFAKDYIAEKAISGDIKVWTTGFSRGAAIADLIAAKLIDDPQRYLGDTVALTSDNLYAYTGAAPSAADVDNDPRNEKYAGIFNGYLETDLAAAMAPVDMGFARYGTDRVLYQAENYDKMLANLAISNEAVYSEYTTSANPKYFHPKRLSLVNGSIGLVDDNNSYIPNDAKVYLQGLCTYLTQITGGREEYARTYEQPLSDLIAYYESLSSDESAAMTASITGNEKSLYLAVALYTYYILKKDEGQKEFTAEQIRQIVTQLAGIVAARNDSGNTGINAAAFAKASVLLATFLLLDADTVKGYAAGFLGDVLKGAMTASGATQEELDSVTDTESCLALTHFLSHLVFGNIWQSDEHRALNPNNDQIRAAATLIGNLSNLSVDHANEIIISWLKTEDHYYDDYTALTPAQLAGYRRVYVSASDDTAFNGSITDADGKDIAVVENGVVKNSADKWIGFTQTDNGGFFRIPADQDISIRLNTVRSAAVTVSIGEYELYDAKTSMLFDQSVNAKATDTVIISLPTVSRNEMPSDTAYSVTVIPGGEGSNILGDADMNGTVEMIDATWILRHNAGFITLSDDALALCDVDKDESVAIMDVTAIQRYISHLKAPEGIGEPIA
;
A
#
# COMPACT_ATOMS: atom_id res chain seq x y z
N MET A 1 9.47 -9.33 -42.41
CA MET A 1 10.75 -8.94 -41.73
C MET A 1 10.52 -7.82 -40.71
N LYS A 2 10.92 -6.54 -40.90
CA LYS A 2 10.94 -5.54 -39.80
C LYS A 2 9.66 -5.47 -38.93
N ARG A 3 8.46 -5.53 -39.52
CA ARG A 3 7.16 -5.50 -38.80
C ARG A 3 6.69 -6.85 -38.20
N MET A 4 7.43 -7.94 -38.40
CA MET A 4 7.26 -9.22 -37.67
C MET A 4 8.28 -9.33 -36.54
N LEU A 5 9.51 -8.88 -36.79
CA LEU A 5 10.60 -8.81 -35.81
C LEU A 5 10.17 -8.05 -34.55
N ARG A 6 9.38 -6.98 -34.71
CA ARG A 6 8.79 -6.26 -33.56
C ARG A 6 7.74 -7.07 -32.80
N LYS A 7 6.90 -7.81 -33.52
CA LYS A 7 5.75 -8.54 -32.97
C LYS A 7 6.14 -9.71 -32.08
N ALA A 8 7.28 -10.35 -32.32
CA ALA A 8 7.73 -11.48 -31.51
C ALA A 8 8.14 -11.12 -30.07
N LEU A 9 8.41 -9.84 -29.78
CA LEU A 9 9.16 -9.45 -28.58
C LEU A 9 8.40 -8.57 -27.59
N ALA A 10 7.36 -7.86 -28.04
CA ALA A 10 6.31 -7.38 -27.14
C ALA A 10 5.44 -8.52 -26.57
N VAL A 11 5.29 -9.59 -27.36
CA VAL A 11 4.76 -10.90 -26.92
C VAL A 11 5.66 -11.56 -25.87
N PHE A 12 6.89 -11.08 -25.72
CA PHE A 12 7.82 -11.59 -24.74
C PHE A 12 7.80 -10.77 -23.44
N LEU A 13 7.78 -9.43 -23.55
CA LEU A 13 7.53 -8.47 -22.45
C LEU A 13 6.41 -8.90 -21.47
N SER A 14 5.32 -9.48 -21.97
CA SER A 14 4.20 -9.96 -21.14
C SER A 14 4.59 -11.05 -20.16
N VAL A 15 5.49 -11.97 -20.54
CA VAL A 15 5.94 -13.09 -19.70
C VAL A 15 7.02 -12.64 -18.69
N ILE A 16 7.33 -11.34 -18.66
CA ILE A 16 8.45 -10.75 -17.91
C ILE A 16 8.01 -9.68 -16.94
N MET A 17 6.87 -9.05 -17.16
CA MET A 17 6.26 -8.26 -16.10
C MET A 17 5.63 -9.22 -15.06
N ALA A 18 5.21 -10.42 -15.48
CA ALA A 18 4.36 -11.35 -14.71
C ALA A 18 5.13 -12.34 -13.82
N GLY A 19 6.12 -11.88 -13.06
CA GLY A 19 6.87 -12.75 -12.15
C GLY A 19 7.80 -12.00 -11.20
N SER A 20 7.32 -11.75 -9.98
CA SER A 20 8.03 -10.93 -8.99
C SER A 20 8.34 -11.65 -7.68
N VAL A 21 9.61 -12.06 -7.50
CA VAL A 21 10.09 -12.79 -6.30
C VAL A 21 11.54 -12.39 -5.84
N CYS A 22 11.74 -11.14 -5.36
CA CYS A 22 12.59 -10.63 -4.24
C CYS A 22 14.17 -10.80 -4.17
N MET A 23 14.89 -10.15 -3.19
CA MET A 23 16.26 -10.45 -2.59
C MET A 23 17.54 -9.45 -2.64
N ILE A 24 18.12 -8.78 -1.58
CA ILE A 24 19.61 -8.46 -1.20
C ILE A 24 20.55 -7.18 -1.57
N GLY A 25 21.80 -6.97 -0.97
CA GLY A 25 22.80 -5.79 -0.96
C GLY A 25 24.09 -5.78 0.02
N VAL A 26 24.41 -4.78 0.94
CA VAL A 26 25.49 -4.56 2.07
C VAL A 26 26.56 -3.40 1.93
N SER A 27 27.00 -2.48 2.86
CA SER A 27 26.62 -1.70 4.14
C SER A 27 27.65 -0.53 4.43
N ALA A 28 27.71 0.44 5.43
CA ALA A 28 27.05 0.86 6.73
C ALA A 28 27.04 2.44 7.01
N GLU A 29 26.14 3.01 7.89
CA GLU A 29 26.13 4.34 8.65
C GLU A 29 25.70 5.73 8.04
N GLY A 30 25.10 6.74 8.74
CA GLY A 30 24.50 6.88 10.11
C GLY A 30 24.42 8.36 10.68
N ALA A 31 23.33 8.75 11.38
CA ALA A 31 23.15 10.07 12.08
C ALA A 31 22.25 9.97 13.35
N ALA A 32 22.09 11.04 14.17
CA ALA A 32 21.55 10.97 15.55
C ALA A 32 20.16 11.63 15.78
N PRO A 33 19.33 11.15 16.73
CA PRO A 33 17.92 11.54 16.91
C PRO A 33 17.69 12.82 17.73
N ASP A 34 16.50 13.43 17.55
CA ASP A 34 16.06 14.68 18.19
C ASP A 34 15.12 14.45 19.40
N SER A 35 15.09 15.37 20.38
CA SER A 35 14.67 15.03 21.76
C SER A 35 13.24 15.38 22.21
N ASP A 36 12.42 16.08 21.42
CA ASP A 36 11.12 16.66 21.84
C ASP A 36 9.87 15.93 21.28
N SER A 37 9.99 14.65 20.95
CA SER A 37 9.07 13.95 20.03
C SER A 37 7.66 13.60 20.58
N THR A 38 6.62 14.14 19.92
CA THR A 38 5.17 13.98 20.17
C THR A 38 4.51 12.72 19.58
N TYR A 39 5.27 11.86 18.88
CA TYR A 39 4.71 10.70 18.18
C TYR A 39 4.34 9.53 19.11
N TYR A 40 3.47 8.66 18.58
CA TYR A 40 3.22 7.31 19.09
C TYR A 40 3.50 6.23 18.02
N LYS A 41 3.86 5.02 18.46
CA LYS A 41 3.99 3.81 17.64
C LYS A 41 2.66 3.03 17.66
N GLY A 42 2.34 2.38 16.56
CA GLY A 42 1.19 1.49 16.39
C GLY A 42 1.50 0.37 15.41
N ALA A 43 0.57 -0.57 15.21
CA ALA A 43 0.74 -1.63 14.23
C ALA A 43 -0.49 -1.80 13.35
N PHE A 44 -0.29 -2.46 12.21
CA PHE A 44 -1.31 -2.80 11.22
C PHE A 44 -0.95 -4.13 10.56
N TYR A 45 -1.91 -4.74 9.88
CA TYR A 45 -1.68 -5.92 9.03
C TYR A 45 -1.65 -5.52 7.55
N TYR A 46 -0.85 -6.23 6.76
CA TYR A 46 -0.69 -5.99 5.32
C TYR A 46 -0.47 -7.31 4.57
N HIS A 47 -0.72 -7.28 3.27
CA HIS A 47 -0.40 -8.40 2.38
C HIS A 47 1.12 -8.42 2.10
N PRO A 48 1.83 -9.53 2.41
CA PRO A 48 3.26 -9.63 2.11
C PRO A 48 3.47 -9.50 0.61
N GLY A 49 4.55 -8.82 0.20
CA GLY A 49 4.85 -8.63 -1.20
C GLY A 49 5.22 -9.94 -1.89
N ILE A 50 6.02 -10.78 -1.23
CA ILE A 50 6.71 -11.90 -1.88
C ILE A 50 6.83 -13.15 -0.99
N GLY A 51 6.90 -14.32 -1.63
CA GLY A 51 7.25 -15.62 -1.02
C GLY A 51 6.02 -16.38 -0.54
N GLU A 52 5.06 -15.67 0.04
CA GLU A 52 3.94 -16.26 0.79
C GLU A 52 2.56 -16.03 0.16
N VAL A 53 2.49 -15.80 -1.15
CA VAL A 53 1.24 -15.72 -1.95
C VAL A 53 0.33 -16.97 -1.81
N ASN A 54 0.85 -18.04 -1.20
CA ASN A 54 0.17 -19.32 -0.96
C ASN A 54 -0.07 -19.67 0.53
N SER A 55 0.29 -18.82 1.50
CA SER A 55 0.00 -19.08 2.93
C SER A 55 -1.41 -18.61 3.33
N GLY A 56 -1.86 -17.49 2.76
CA GLY A 56 -3.04 -16.75 3.23
C GLY A 56 -2.79 -15.91 4.48
N GLU A 57 -1.55 -15.87 4.98
CA GLU A 57 -1.16 -15.15 6.19
C GLU A 57 -0.80 -13.69 5.87
N GLU A 58 -1.39 -12.76 6.61
CA GLU A 58 -1.02 -11.34 6.57
C GLU A 58 0.02 -11.03 7.65
N HIS A 59 1.07 -10.33 7.24
CA HIS A 59 2.18 -9.91 8.09
C HIS A 59 1.84 -8.63 8.84
N VAL A 60 2.48 -8.43 9.99
CA VAL A 60 2.26 -7.30 10.88
C VAL A 60 3.41 -6.32 10.77
N GLU A 61 3.11 -5.02 10.79
CA GLU A 61 4.13 -3.97 10.67
C GLU A 61 3.82 -2.78 11.57
N VAL A 62 4.86 -2.04 11.95
CA VAL A 62 4.83 -0.92 12.89
C VAL A 62 4.87 0.41 12.16
N TYR A 63 3.87 1.26 12.39
CA TYR A 63 3.85 2.65 11.94
C TYR A 63 4.17 3.60 13.10
N THR A 64 4.68 4.79 12.79
CA THR A 64 4.94 5.87 13.76
C THR A 64 4.21 7.14 13.33
N TYR A 65 3.35 7.70 14.18
CA TYR A 65 2.41 8.76 13.79
C TYR A 65 2.41 9.99 14.72
N THR A 66 2.28 11.17 14.11
CA THR A 66 1.85 12.42 14.74
C THR A 66 1.16 13.31 13.68
N ASP A 67 0.23 14.17 14.10
CA ASP A 67 -0.35 15.22 13.25
C ASP A 67 0.69 16.27 12.82
N ASP A 68 1.84 16.34 13.51
CA ASP A 68 2.92 17.29 13.21
C ASP A 68 3.57 17.08 11.83
N TYR A 69 3.49 15.88 11.25
CA TYR A 69 3.97 15.60 9.89
C TYR A 69 3.28 16.49 8.84
N PHE A 70 2.02 16.87 9.08
CA PHE A 70 1.21 17.68 8.15
C PHE A 70 1.27 19.18 8.47
N LYS A 71 2.28 19.64 9.22
CA LYS A 71 2.52 21.06 9.58
C LYS A 71 3.72 21.69 8.86
N LYS A 72 4.62 20.88 8.28
CA LYS A 72 5.63 21.33 7.30
C LYS A 72 4.95 21.56 5.94
N SER A 73 5.65 22.16 4.95
CA SER A 73 5.13 22.15 3.58
C SER A 73 5.22 20.73 3.01
N GLY A 74 4.22 20.27 2.28
CA GLY A 74 4.29 19.04 1.49
C GLY A 74 5.33 19.09 0.37
N ARG A 75 5.92 20.26 0.11
CA ARG A 75 7.07 20.45 -0.79
C ARG A 75 8.42 20.14 -0.14
N ASP A 76 8.47 20.07 1.19
CA ASP A 76 9.65 19.65 1.94
C ASP A 76 9.59 18.13 2.15
N TYR A 77 10.71 17.44 1.91
CA TYR A 77 10.80 16.00 2.17
C TYR A 77 10.94 15.73 3.67
N ASP A 78 10.13 14.81 4.17
CA ASP A 78 10.15 14.31 5.55
C ASP A 78 10.22 12.77 5.54
N GLU A 79 11.30 12.22 6.10
CA GLU A 79 11.59 10.79 6.14
C GLU A 79 10.57 9.98 6.97
N HIS A 80 9.97 10.60 7.98
CA HIS A 80 8.96 9.96 8.81
C HIS A 80 7.62 9.90 8.08
N LEU A 81 7.24 10.99 7.40
CA LEU A 81 6.05 11.00 6.56
C LEU A 81 6.22 10.08 5.34
N ALA A 82 7.43 9.94 4.79
CA ALA A 82 7.71 8.95 3.74
C ALA A 82 7.48 7.51 4.25
N THR A 83 8.01 7.17 5.44
CA THR A 83 7.84 5.85 6.06
C THR A 83 6.37 5.57 6.42
N LEU A 84 5.66 6.56 7.00
CA LEU A 84 4.23 6.47 7.29
C LEU A 84 3.39 6.33 6.01
N SER A 85 3.70 7.10 4.96
CA SER A 85 2.99 7.05 3.68
C SER A 85 3.13 5.68 3.03
N PHE A 86 4.32 5.07 3.10
CA PHE A 86 4.51 3.72 2.59
C PHE A 86 3.80 2.66 3.44
N ALA A 87 3.75 2.83 4.77
CA ALA A 87 2.94 1.97 5.64
C ALA A 87 1.43 2.04 5.29
N LEU A 88 0.88 3.24 5.03
CA LEU A 88 -0.49 3.39 4.55
C LEU A 88 -0.69 2.79 3.14
N ALA A 89 0.31 2.89 2.26
CA ALA A 89 0.27 2.26 0.95
C ALA A 89 0.18 0.73 1.03
N THR A 90 0.98 0.08 1.89
CA THR A 90 0.90 -1.38 2.06
C THR A 90 -0.40 -1.81 2.75
N ALA A 91 -0.95 -1.00 3.66
CA ALA A 91 -2.28 -1.20 4.24
C ALA A 91 -3.43 -1.11 3.19
N SER A 92 -3.22 -0.41 2.07
CA SER A 92 -4.19 -0.34 0.95
C SER A 92 -4.26 -1.61 0.08
N ALA A 93 -3.44 -2.62 0.36
CA ALA A 93 -3.56 -3.92 -0.29
C ALA A 93 -4.95 -4.53 -0.05
N GLY A 94 -5.49 -5.24 -1.05
CA GLY A 94 -6.65 -6.10 -0.83
C GLY A 94 -6.33 -7.18 0.19
N SER A 95 -7.07 -7.25 1.29
CA SER A 95 -6.83 -8.22 2.36
C SER A 95 -6.86 -9.67 1.87
N THR A 96 -5.90 -10.49 2.31
CA THR A 96 -5.87 -11.94 2.12
C THR A 96 -6.52 -12.71 3.28
N ARG A 97 -6.84 -12.05 4.40
CA ARG A 97 -7.70 -12.62 5.45
C ARG A 97 -9.16 -12.75 5.03
N GLU A 98 -9.63 -11.84 4.18
CA GLU A 98 -10.99 -11.92 3.65
C GLU A 98 -11.04 -12.93 2.50
N PRO A 99 -11.97 -13.90 2.52
CA PRO A 99 -12.05 -14.95 1.52
C PRO A 99 -12.37 -14.38 0.12
N ASN A 100 -12.03 -15.13 -0.93
CA ASN A 100 -12.30 -14.74 -2.32
C ASN A 100 -13.76 -15.06 -2.73
N THR A 101 -14.72 -14.66 -1.88
CA THR A 101 -16.17 -14.70 -2.10
C THR A 101 -16.73 -13.29 -2.16
N GLU A 102 -17.96 -13.09 -2.68
CA GLU A 102 -18.57 -11.76 -2.78
C GLU A 102 -18.58 -11.01 -1.43
N ASP A 103 -18.94 -11.69 -0.34
CA ASP A 103 -18.93 -11.10 1.00
C ASP A 103 -17.52 -10.73 1.50
N GLY A 104 -16.49 -11.50 1.13
CA GLY A 104 -15.11 -11.18 1.49
C GLY A 104 -14.54 -10.01 0.69
N TYR A 105 -14.87 -9.88 -0.60
CA TYR A 105 -14.47 -8.71 -1.41
C TYR A 105 -15.00 -7.40 -0.84
N ARG A 106 -16.20 -7.39 -0.25
CA ARG A 106 -16.78 -6.22 0.45
C ARG A 106 -15.93 -5.70 1.60
N ASN A 107 -15.10 -6.57 2.19
CA ASN A 107 -14.27 -6.28 3.35
C ASN A 107 -12.77 -6.12 3.01
N LYS A 108 -12.33 -6.35 1.76
CA LYS A 108 -10.88 -6.38 1.44
C LYS A 108 -10.13 -5.06 1.70
N SER A 109 -10.83 -3.95 1.92
CA SER A 109 -10.27 -2.66 2.37
C SER A 109 -9.95 -2.59 3.88
N ARG A 110 -10.27 -3.63 4.67
CA ARG A 110 -10.20 -3.62 6.15
C ARG A 110 -8.90 -3.11 6.75
N ASN A 111 -7.75 -3.38 6.13
CA ASN A 111 -6.45 -2.99 6.67
C ASN A 111 -6.19 -1.48 6.50
N ALA A 112 -6.60 -0.88 5.38
CA ALA A 112 -6.59 0.57 5.21
C ALA A 112 -7.59 1.26 6.14
N VAL A 113 -8.80 0.72 6.29
CA VAL A 113 -9.81 1.23 7.24
C VAL A 113 -9.25 1.24 8.65
N ALA A 114 -8.68 0.11 9.11
CA ALA A 114 -8.06 -0.02 10.43
C ALA A 114 -6.94 0.98 10.68
N PHE A 115 -6.02 1.14 9.71
CA PHE A 115 -4.93 2.10 9.78
C PHE A 115 -5.45 3.54 9.90
N LEU A 116 -6.46 3.90 9.09
CA LEU A 116 -7.04 5.24 9.07
C LEU A 116 -7.80 5.56 10.37
N GLU A 117 -8.64 4.64 10.87
CA GLU A 117 -9.29 4.80 12.18
C GLU A 117 -8.26 4.96 13.31
N ASP A 118 -7.18 4.17 13.28
CA ASP A 118 -6.18 4.15 14.35
C ASP A 118 -5.21 5.34 14.33
N THR A 119 -5.10 6.00 13.18
CA THR A 119 -4.45 7.31 13.01
C THR A 119 -5.43 8.48 13.15
N GLY A 120 -6.70 8.21 13.49
CA GLY A 120 -7.69 9.22 13.89
C GLY A 120 -8.48 9.84 12.75
N PHE A 121 -8.40 9.27 11.54
CA PHE A 121 -9.28 9.67 10.44
C PHE A 121 -10.70 9.16 10.66
N SER A 122 -11.67 9.94 10.22
CA SER A 122 -13.10 9.71 10.31
C SER A 122 -13.73 9.62 8.92
N GLY A 123 -15.03 9.27 8.89
CA GLY A 123 -15.86 9.35 7.70
C GLY A 123 -15.36 8.49 6.54
N ILE A 124 -14.56 7.44 6.83
CA ILE A 124 -13.88 6.62 5.84
C ILE A 124 -14.91 6.04 4.87
N SER A 125 -14.63 6.13 3.57
CA SER A 125 -15.50 5.60 2.52
C SER A 125 -14.66 5.13 1.34
N TYR A 126 -15.10 4.09 0.66
CA TYR A 126 -14.41 3.51 -0.49
C TYR A 126 -15.39 3.27 -1.64
N ASN A 127 -14.90 3.30 -2.88
CA ASN A 127 -15.74 3.12 -4.06
C ASN A 127 -16.16 1.65 -4.25
N HIS A 128 -17.10 1.43 -5.18
CA HIS A 128 -17.64 0.10 -5.47
C HIS A 128 -16.55 -0.91 -5.88
N ASP A 129 -15.56 -0.47 -6.66
CA ASP A 129 -14.45 -1.27 -7.17
C ASP A 129 -13.57 -1.86 -6.06
N TYR A 130 -13.56 -1.26 -4.87
CA TYR A 130 -12.88 -1.82 -3.68
C TYR A 130 -13.68 -2.96 -3.02
N THR A 131 -14.97 -3.10 -3.35
CA THR A 131 -15.92 -4.04 -2.71
C THR A 131 -16.27 -5.28 -3.53
N ILE A 132 -15.67 -5.44 -4.71
CA ILE A 132 -15.92 -6.52 -5.67
C ILE A 132 -14.60 -7.22 -6.06
N LYS A 133 -14.70 -8.37 -6.72
CA LYS A 133 -13.51 -8.97 -7.36
C LYS A 133 -12.95 -7.98 -8.38
N PRO A 134 -11.65 -7.60 -8.30
CA PRO A 134 -11.04 -6.69 -9.25
C PRO A 134 -11.13 -7.22 -10.68
N THR A 135 -11.39 -6.33 -11.64
CA THR A 135 -11.39 -6.65 -13.08
C THR A 135 -10.34 -5.79 -13.77
N LYS A 136 -10.07 -6.01 -15.06
CA LYS A 136 -9.06 -5.23 -15.80
C LYS A 136 -9.26 -3.71 -15.73
N ASP A 137 -10.51 -3.26 -15.66
CA ASP A 137 -10.88 -1.87 -15.88
C ASP A 137 -11.43 -1.18 -14.61
N THR A 138 -11.25 -1.79 -13.42
CA THR A 138 -11.64 -1.21 -12.12
C THR A 138 -10.47 -0.49 -11.43
N MET A 139 -10.80 0.36 -10.46
CA MET A 139 -9.84 1.03 -9.57
C MET A 139 -10.42 1.22 -8.16
N GLY A 140 -10.07 0.32 -7.24
CA GLY A 140 -10.40 0.48 -5.82
C GLY A 140 -9.72 1.71 -5.19
N VAL A 141 -10.50 2.61 -4.57
CA VAL A 141 -10.00 3.80 -3.88
C VAL A 141 -10.72 4.03 -2.56
N ALA A 142 -9.99 4.46 -1.54
CA ALA A 142 -10.51 4.94 -0.27
C ALA A 142 -10.29 6.45 -0.10
N CYS A 143 -11.23 7.12 0.56
CA CYS A 143 -11.13 8.49 1.02
C CYS A 143 -11.52 8.59 2.49
N ALA A 144 -10.83 9.44 3.24
CA ALA A 144 -11.05 9.65 4.67
C ALA A 144 -10.65 11.08 5.04
N GLN A 145 -11.24 11.63 6.10
CA GLN A 145 -10.98 13.00 6.55
C GLN A 145 -10.47 13.03 8.00
N LYS A 146 -9.69 14.05 8.37
CA LYS A 146 -9.35 14.33 9.77
C LYS A 146 -9.28 15.84 9.99
N GLN A 147 -9.92 16.33 11.04
CA GLN A 147 -9.78 17.72 11.47
C GLN A 147 -8.49 17.88 12.29
N ILE A 148 -7.57 18.73 11.82
CA ILE A 148 -6.31 19.04 12.52
C ILE A 148 -6.27 20.54 12.83
N ILE A 149 -5.83 20.90 14.03
CA ILE A 149 -5.68 22.30 14.46
C ILE A 149 -4.22 22.74 14.33
N GLU A 150 -3.98 23.77 13.53
CA GLU A 150 -2.68 24.38 13.29
C GLU A 150 -2.77 25.89 13.59
N ASN A 151 -1.90 26.37 14.49
CA ASN A 151 -1.85 27.77 14.91
C ASN A 151 -3.21 28.36 15.35
N GLY A 152 -4.06 27.51 15.96
CA GLY A 152 -5.41 27.87 16.40
C GLY A 152 -6.49 27.89 15.32
N LYS A 153 -6.20 27.39 14.11
CA LYS A 153 -7.17 27.21 13.02
C LYS A 153 -7.35 25.72 12.69
N PRO A 154 -8.58 25.21 12.55
CA PRO A 154 -8.81 23.89 11.99
C PRO A 154 -8.60 23.91 10.46
N TYR A 155 -8.07 22.81 9.92
CA TYR A 155 -8.14 22.46 8.50
C TYR A 155 -8.56 20.98 8.37
N THR A 156 -9.09 20.61 7.20
CA THR A 156 -9.38 19.21 6.89
C THR A 156 -8.19 18.57 6.17
N LEU A 157 -7.63 17.51 6.74
CA LEU A 157 -6.71 16.61 6.05
C LEU A 157 -7.52 15.52 5.34
N LEU A 158 -7.50 15.52 4.01
CA LEU A 158 -8.17 14.53 3.16
C LEU A 158 -7.16 13.50 2.67
N VAL A 159 -7.43 12.21 2.90
CA VAL A 159 -6.71 11.10 2.27
C VAL A 159 -7.37 10.74 0.95
N ILE A 160 -6.56 10.53 -0.10
CA ILE A 160 -6.97 9.91 -1.37
C ILE A 160 -6.03 8.72 -1.62
N LEU A 161 -6.52 7.50 -1.38
CA LEU A 161 -5.71 6.28 -1.29
C LEU A 161 -6.13 5.23 -2.36
N PRO A 162 -5.40 5.11 -3.47
CA PRO A 162 -5.59 4.03 -4.44
C PRO A 162 -5.12 2.66 -3.89
N ARG A 163 -5.85 1.59 -4.19
CA ARG A 163 -5.47 0.20 -3.89
C ARG A 163 -4.11 -0.13 -4.53
N SER A 164 -3.11 -0.41 -3.68
CA SER A 164 -1.71 -0.54 -4.12
C SER A 164 -1.20 -1.97 -4.32
N ALA A 165 -1.90 -3.00 -3.82
CA ALA A 165 -1.54 -4.40 -4.01
C ALA A 165 -2.77 -5.32 -3.89
N ASN A 166 -2.61 -6.60 -4.23
CA ASN A 166 -3.69 -7.59 -4.34
C ASN A 166 -4.92 -7.03 -5.10
N TYR A 167 -4.64 -6.52 -6.29
CA TYR A 167 -5.59 -5.89 -7.23
C TYR A 167 -5.91 -6.80 -8.42
N GLU A 168 -5.39 -8.03 -8.44
CA GLU A 168 -5.71 -9.09 -9.41
C GLU A 168 -5.72 -8.57 -10.87
N ALA A 169 -6.80 -8.80 -11.61
CA ALA A 169 -6.91 -8.48 -13.03
C ALA A 169 -6.68 -6.99 -13.37
N GLU A 170 -6.83 -6.05 -12.42
CA GLU A 170 -6.51 -4.63 -12.60
C GLU A 170 -5.05 -4.41 -13.00
N TRP A 171 -4.16 -5.36 -12.71
CA TRP A 171 -2.76 -5.30 -13.12
C TRP A 171 -2.60 -5.30 -14.65
N GLY A 172 -3.53 -5.90 -15.40
CA GLY A 172 -3.56 -5.82 -16.86
C GLY A 172 -3.70 -4.38 -17.37
N ASN A 173 -4.24 -3.47 -16.55
CA ASN A 173 -4.38 -2.05 -16.88
C ASN A 173 -3.03 -1.30 -16.93
N ASN A 174 -2.01 -1.76 -16.18
CA ASN A 174 -0.65 -1.17 -16.17
C ASN A 174 0.04 -1.20 -17.55
N PHE A 175 -0.46 -2.04 -18.46
CA PHE A 175 0.05 -2.24 -19.81
C PHE A 175 -0.62 -1.32 -20.83
N VAL A 176 -1.64 -0.54 -20.42
CA VAL A 176 -2.35 0.40 -21.27
C VAL A 176 -1.62 1.74 -21.23
N LEU A 177 -0.70 1.94 -22.17
CA LEU A 177 0.15 3.12 -22.28
C LEU A 177 -0.46 4.18 -23.21
N GLY A 178 -1.26 3.78 -24.19
CA GLY A 178 -1.83 4.68 -25.20
C GLY A 178 -0.77 5.26 -26.15
N THR A 179 -1.21 6.07 -27.12
CA THR A 179 -0.30 6.68 -28.12
C THR A 179 0.32 8.01 -27.69
N ASP A 180 -0.29 8.70 -26.73
CA ASP A 180 -0.05 10.12 -26.40
C ASP A 180 -0.65 10.45 -25.02
N GLY A 181 -0.07 11.40 -24.29
CA GLY A 181 -0.49 11.78 -22.93
C GLY A 181 0.10 10.89 -21.84
N ASN A 182 -0.36 11.02 -20.60
CA ASN A 182 0.03 10.08 -19.54
C ASN A 182 -0.36 8.63 -19.92
N ALA A 183 0.27 7.63 -19.31
CA ALA A 183 -0.01 6.22 -19.57
C ALA A 183 -1.48 5.91 -19.21
N ALA A 184 -2.28 5.66 -20.25
CA ALA A 184 -3.73 5.83 -20.20
C ALA A 184 -4.44 4.98 -19.14
N GLY A 185 -3.93 3.80 -18.79
CA GLY A 185 -4.47 2.97 -17.71
C GLY A 185 -4.32 3.62 -16.33
N PHE A 186 -3.09 4.01 -15.97
CA PHE A 186 -2.83 4.74 -14.71
C PHE A 186 -3.55 6.09 -14.68
N ASP A 187 -3.64 6.81 -15.80
CA ASP A 187 -4.34 8.11 -15.86
C ASP A 187 -5.86 7.95 -15.68
N THR A 188 -6.45 6.89 -16.25
CA THR A 188 -7.86 6.52 -16.01
C THR A 188 -8.09 6.16 -14.55
N GLY A 189 -7.17 5.42 -13.93
CA GLY A 189 -7.19 5.15 -12.49
C GLY A 189 -7.19 6.43 -11.65
N ALA A 190 -6.31 7.38 -11.98
CA ALA A 190 -6.22 8.68 -11.30
C ALA A 190 -7.47 9.55 -11.48
N GLU A 191 -8.07 9.61 -12.69
CA GLU A 191 -9.35 10.30 -12.90
C GLU A 191 -10.50 9.64 -12.09
N THR A 192 -10.53 8.30 -11.99
CA THR A 192 -11.51 7.57 -11.15
C THR A 192 -11.33 7.89 -9.65
N CYS A 193 -10.09 7.90 -9.16
CA CYS A 193 -9.78 8.29 -7.78
C CYS A 193 -10.20 9.73 -7.47
N LEU A 194 -9.93 10.67 -8.38
CA LEU A 194 -10.28 12.07 -8.21
C LEU A 194 -11.79 12.33 -8.33
N ALA A 195 -12.49 11.62 -9.21
CA ALA A 195 -13.95 11.67 -9.29
C ALA A 195 -14.59 11.21 -7.97
N PHE A 196 -14.12 10.09 -7.40
CA PHE A 196 -14.61 9.62 -6.09
C PHE A 196 -14.27 10.60 -4.96
N ALA A 197 -13.07 11.18 -4.94
CA ALA A 197 -12.69 12.19 -3.95
C ALA A 197 -13.57 13.46 -4.04
N LYS A 198 -14.00 13.84 -5.25
CA LYS A 198 -14.92 14.97 -5.48
C LYS A 198 -16.32 14.70 -4.94
N ASP A 199 -16.87 13.52 -5.24
CA ASP A 199 -18.17 13.10 -4.72
C ASP A 199 -18.13 12.94 -3.19
N TYR A 200 -17.01 12.45 -2.64
CA TYR A 200 -16.75 12.39 -1.19
C TYR A 200 -16.76 13.76 -0.53
N ILE A 201 -16.04 14.76 -1.08
CA ILE A 201 -16.05 16.16 -0.61
C ILE A 201 -17.48 16.72 -0.58
N ALA A 202 -18.28 16.44 -1.62
CA ALA A 202 -19.66 16.88 -1.69
C ALA A 202 -20.58 16.14 -0.68
N GLU A 203 -20.39 14.84 -0.48
CA GLU A 203 -21.17 14.02 0.46
C GLU A 203 -20.91 14.41 1.92
N LYS A 204 -19.63 14.57 2.31
CA LYS A 204 -19.26 14.97 3.68
C LYS A 204 -19.33 16.50 3.90
N ALA A 205 -19.70 17.26 2.87
CA ALA A 205 -19.79 18.73 2.86
C ALA A 205 -18.49 19.47 3.26
N ILE A 206 -17.33 18.94 2.82
CA ILE A 206 -16.02 19.52 3.09
C ILE A 206 -15.89 20.87 2.38
N SER A 207 -15.41 21.89 3.09
CA SER A 207 -15.21 23.24 2.55
C SER A 207 -14.15 24.04 3.30
N GLY A 208 -13.58 25.05 2.64
CA GLY A 208 -12.50 25.88 3.17
C GLY A 208 -11.10 25.37 2.80
N ASP A 209 -10.09 25.79 3.58
CA ASP A 209 -8.70 25.39 3.38
C ASP A 209 -8.51 23.90 3.73
N ILE A 210 -7.97 23.12 2.81
CA ILE A 210 -7.70 21.69 3.00
C ILE A 210 -6.22 21.36 2.83
N LYS A 211 -5.82 20.20 3.36
CA LYS A 211 -4.59 19.50 3.02
C LYS A 211 -4.94 18.14 2.42
N VAL A 212 -4.16 17.65 1.47
CA VAL A 212 -4.38 16.35 0.81
C VAL A 212 -3.17 15.45 1.00
N TRP A 213 -3.39 14.23 1.46
CA TRP A 213 -2.39 13.17 1.55
C TRP A 213 -2.73 12.08 0.54
N THR A 214 -1.80 11.77 -0.37
CA THR A 214 -1.93 10.65 -1.30
C THR A 214 -0.65 9.84 -1.34
N THR A 215 -0.79 8.54 -1.45
CA THR A 215 0.30 7.57 -1.37
C THR A 215 -0.08 6.30 -2.09
N GLY A 216 0.92 5.50 -2.46
CA GLY A 216 0.71 4.16 -2.95
C GLY A 216 2.03 3.39 -3.12
N PHE A 217 1.88 2.10 -3.42
CA PHE A 217 2.93 1.19 -3.86
C PHE A 217 2.62 0.70 -5.28
N SER A 218 3.63 0.46 -6.12
CA SER A 218 3.50 -0.14 -7.45
C SER A 218 2.44 0.58 -8.32
N ARG A 219 1.39 -0.11 -8.79
CA ARG A 219 0.26 0.51 -9.52
C ARG A 219 -0.35 1.69 -8.76
N GLY A 220 -0.58 1.55 -7.46
CA GLY A 220 -1.11 2.63 -6.62
C GLY A 220 -0.16 3.82 -6.53
N ALA A 221 1.16 3.58 -6.56
CA ALA A 221 2.17 4.62 -6.54
C ALA A 221 2.18 5.47 -7.82
N ALA A 222 2.11 4.85 -9.00
CA ALA A 222 1.95 5.58 -10.27
C ALA A 222 0.64 6.38 -10.31
N ILE A 223 -0.44 5.84 -9.73
CA ILE A 223 -1.73 6.53 -9.67
C ILE A 223 -1.67 7.71 -8.69
N ALA A 224 -0.99 7.58 -7.55
CA ALA A 224 -0.75 8.67 -6.60
C ALA A 224 0.12 9.81 -7.21
N ASP A 225 1.15 9.47 -7.99
CA ASP A 225 1.98 10.42 -8.76
C ASP A 225 1.12 11.26 -9.73
N LEU A 226 0.24 10.60 -10.49
CA LEU A 226 -0.69 11.26 -11.42
C LEU A 226 -1.79 12.06 -10.70
N ILE A 227 -2.33 11.56 -9.58
CA ILE A 227 -3.27 12.29 -8.71
C ILE A 227 -2.64 13.60 -8.24
N ALA A 228 -1.41 13.53 -7.71
CA ALA A 228 -0.73 14.70 -7.18
C ALA A 228 -0.40 15.73 -8.28
N ALA A 229 0.05 15.30 -9.45
CA ALA A 229 0.28 16.19 -10.58
C ALA A 229 -1.01 16.90 -11.06
N LYS A 230 -2.11 16.15 -11.21
CA LYS A 230 -3.44 16.69 -11.55
C LYS A 230 -3.95 17.71 -10.52
N LEU A 231 -3.70 17.49 -9.23
CA LEU A 231 -4.05 18.41 -8.14
C LEU A 231 -3.17 19.66 -8.05
N ILE A 232 -1.93 19.60 -8.52
CA ILE A 232 -1.04 20.78 -8.65
C ILE A 232 -1.49 21.67 -9.82
N ASP A 233 -2.02 21.07 -10.90
CA ASP A 233 -2.36 21.78 -12.13
C ASP A 233 -3.77 22.41 -12.14
N ASP A 234 -4.79 21.72 -11.61
CA ASP A 234 -6.17 22.23 -11.57
C ASP A 234 -6.97 21.64 -10.39
N PRO A 235 -6.71 22.07 -9.14
CA PRO A 235 -7.40 21.51 -7.96
C PRO A 235 -8.90 21.79 -7.96
N GLN A 236 -9.39 22.89 -8.55
CA GLN A 236 -10.82 23.19 -8.63
C GLN A 236 -11.56 22.24 -9.59
N ARG A 237 -10.96 21.89 -10.75
CA ARG A 237 -11.50 20.85 -11.64
C ARG A 237 -11.69 19.54 -10.89
N TYR A 238 -10.71 19.12 -10.09
CA TYR A 238 -10.69 17.78 -9.51
C TYR A 238 -11.38 17.67 -8.16
N LEU A 239 -11.31 18.67 -7.28
CA LEU A 239 -11.91 18.63 -5.93
C LEU A 239 -13.16 19.52 -5.79
N GLY A 240 -13.39 20.46 -6.72
CA GLY A 240 -14.54 21.35 -6.73
C GLY A 240 -14.29 22.70 -6.02
N ASP A 241 -15.23 23.64 -6.23
CA ASP A 241 -15.09 25.04 -5.81
C ASP A 241 -15.33 25.29 -4.31
N THR A 242 -15.68 24.26 -3.52
CA THR A 242 -15.92 24.41 -2.07
C THR A 242 -14.65 24.39 -1.24
N VAL A 243 -13.56 23.85 -1.76
CA VAL A 243 -12.28 23.63 -1.07
C VAL A 243 -11.14 24.40 -1.72
N ALA A 244 -10.14 24.76 -0.91
CA ALA A 244 -8.90 25.39 -1.35
C ALA A 244 -7.69 24.50 -1.01
N LEU A 245 -6.99 24.05 -2.05
CA LEU A 245 -5.73 23.31 -1.95
C LEU A 245 -4.59 24.15 -2.56
N THR A 246 -3.41 24.11 -1.92
CA THR A 246 -2.16 24.66 -2.45
C THR A 246 -1.12 23.56 -2.60
N SER A 247 -0.06 23.80 -3.38
CA SER A 247 1.06 22.87 -3.53
C SER A 247 1.83 22.62 -2.22
N ASP A 248 1.75 23.53 -1.25
CA ASP A 248 2.34 23.36 0.09
C ASP A 248 1.47 22.50 1.03
N ASN A 249 0.21 22.29 0.66
CA ASN A 249 -0.76 21.51 1.42
C ASN A 249 -1.01 20.11 0.81
N LEU A 250 -0.24 19.72 -0.21
CA LEU A 250 -0.32 18.42 -0.88
C LEU A 250 0.90 17.56 -0.51
N TYR A 251 0.65 16.42 0.11
CA TYR A 251 1.67 15.46 0.56
C TYR A 251 1.56 14.21 -0.33
N ALA A 252 2.51 14.07 -1.25
CA ALA A 252 2.52 13.00 -2.24
C ALA A 252 3.81 12.19 -2.13
N TYR A 253 3.72 11.03 -1.49
CA TYR A 253 4.85 10.14 -1.22
C TYR A 253 4.51 8.76 -1.79
N THR A 254 5.34 8.23 -2.69
CA THR A 254 5.06 6.98 -3.40
C THR A 254 6.23 6.00 -3.27
N GLY A 255 5.94 4.70 -3.32
CA GLY A 255 6.96 3.65 -3.33
C GLY A 255 6.92 2.80 -4.60
N ALA A 256 8.05 2.69 -5.31
CA ALA A 256 8.20 1.91 -6.53
C ALA A 256 7.16 2.22 -7.64
N ALA A 257 6.80 3.50 -7.80
CA ALA A 257 5.94 3.94 -8.89
C ALA A 257 6.50 3.56 -10.27
N PRO A 258 5.74 2.85 -11.11
CA PRO A 258 5.93 2.85 -12.55
C PRO A 258 5.96 4.28 -13.10
N SER A 259 6.79 4.52 -14.11
CA SER A 259 6.78 5.73 -14.91
C SER A 259 5.52 5.77 -15.79
N ALA A 260 4.63 6.72 -15.48
CA ALA A 260 3.32 6.90 -16.12
C ALA A 260 3.07 8.33 -16.66
N ALA A 261 3.91 9.30 -16.31
CA ALA A 261 3.84 10.68 -16.80
C ALA A 261 4.38 10.79 -18.23
N ASP A 262 3.72 11.53 -19.12
CA ASP A 262 4.32 11.87 -20.43
C ASP A 262 5.50 12.83 -20.24
N VAL A 263 6.62 12.58 -20.93
CA VAL A 263 7.77 13.49 -20.90
C VAL A 263 7.47 14.86 -21.54
N ASP A 264 6.51 14.94 -22.47
CA ASP A 264 6.11 16.20 -23.10
C ASP A 264 5.34 17.14 -22.14
N ASN A 265 4.90 16.64 -20.97
CA ASN A 265 4.27 17.45 -19.92
C ASN A 265 5.27 18.17 -18.98
N ASP A 266 6.58 18.07 -19.25
CA ASP A 266 7.66 18.51 -18.35
C ASP A 266 7.48 17.99 -16.90
N PRO A 267 7.44 16.66 -16.69
CA PRO A 267 7.08 16.08 -15.39
C PRO A 267 8.10 16.38 -14.28
N ARG A 268 9.32 16.83 -14.63
CA ARG A 268 10.35 17.27 -13.69
C ARG A 268 10.36 18.78 -13.45
N ASN A 269 9.30 19.49 -13.85
CA ASN A 269 9.13 20.91 -13.57
C ASN A 269 9.12 21.20 -12.05
N GLU A 270 9.71 22.33 -11.64
CA GLU A 270 9.83 22.74 -10.23
C GLU A 270 8.49 22.77 -9.48
N LYS A 271 7.37 23.05 -10.15
CA LYS A 271 6.03 22.98 -9.53
C LYS A 271 5.72 21.60 -8.93
N TYR A 272 6.17 20.52 -9.57
CA TYR A 272 5.92 19.14 -9.14
C TYR A 272 6.92 18.61 -8.10
N ALA A 273 7.96 19.37 -7.74
CA ALA A 273 9.09 18.86 -6.95
C ALA A 273 8.74 18.27 -5.55
N GLY A 274 7.57 18.60 -5.00
CA GLY A 274 7.02 18.02 -3.76
C GLY A 274 6.34 16.64 -3.91
N ILE A 275 6.31 16.08 -5.11
CA ILE A 275 5.92 14.68 -5.32
C ILE A 275 7.18 13.83 -5.16
N PHE A 276 7.21 12.94 -4.17
CA PHE A 276 8.39 12.16 -3.79
C PHE A 276 8.20 10.69 -4.14
N ASN A 277 8.97 10.22 -5.12
CA ASN A 277 8.90 8.86 -5.64
C ASN A 277 10.11 8.04 -5.15
N GLY A 278 9.95 7.29 -4.07
CA GLY A 278 10.98 6.41 -3.51
C GLY A 278 11.05 5.06 -4.23
N TYR A 279 12.23 4.66 -4.71
CA TYR A 279 12.41 3.41 -5.46
C TYR A 279 13.84 2.87 -5.36
N LEU A 280 14.05 1.66 -5.89
CA LEU A 280 15.37 1.02 -6.00
C LEU A 280 15.76 0.94 -7.48
N GLU A 281 16.99 1.28 -7.84
CA GLU A 281 17.39 1.40 -9.27
C GLU A 281 17.49 0.06 -10.02
N THR A 282 17.31 -1.04 -9.30
CA THR A 282 17.24 -2.43 -9.78
C THR A 282 15.80 -2.97 -9.85
N ASP A 283 14.80 -2.21 -9.41
CA ASP A 283 13.38 -2.55 -9.50
C ASP A 283 12.89 -2.45 -10.96
N LEU A 284 12.57 -3.61 -11.54
CA LEU A 284 12.02 -3.75 -12.89
C LEU A 284 10.72 -2.95 -13.13
N ALA A 285 9.80 -2.92 -12.16
CA ALA A 285 8.52 -2.25 -12.32
C ALA A 285 8.65 -0.73 -12.19
N ALA A 286 9.50 -0.24 -11.28
CA ALA A 286 9.85 1.19 -11.22
C ALA A 286 10.65 1.67 -12.45
N ALA A 287 11.23 0.75 -13.24
CA ALA A 287 11.87 1.04 -14.53
C ALA A 287 10.93 0.98 -15.76
N MET A 288 9.64 0.66 -15.56
CA MET A 288 8.60 0.64 -16.60
C MET A 288 7.57 1.75 -16.35
N ALA A 289 6.94 2.36 -17.35
CA ALA A 289 7.27 2.23 -18.77
C ALA A 289 8.61 2.95 -19.08
N PRO A 290 9.43 2.46 -20.04
CA PRO A 290 10.75 3.03 -20.29
C PRO A 290 10.71 4.50 -20.73
N VAL A 291 11.73 5.27 -20.32
CA VAL A 291 11.91 6.66 -20.81
C VAL A 291 12.06 6.75 -22.33
N ASP A 292 12.63 5.71 -22.97
CA ASP A 292 12.68 5.60 -24.44
C ASP A 292 11.28 5.51 -25.10
N MET A 293 10.23 5.17 -24.35
CA MET A 293 8.83 5.21 -24.81
C MET A 293 8.16 6.58 -24.58
N GLY A 294 8.85 7.54 -23.95
CA GLY A 294 8.31 8.86 -23.61
C GLY A 294 7.65 8.94 -22.23
N PHE A 295 8.06 8.10 -21.27
CA PHE A 295 7.49 8.11 -19.91
C PHE A 295 8.49 8.48 -18.81
N ALA A 296 7.99 9.09 -17.74
CA ALA A 296 8.70 9.37 -16.50
C ALA A 296 7.73 9.30 -15.30
N ARG A 297 8.18 9.73 -14.12
CA ARG A 297 7.33 10.12 -12.98
C ARG A 297 7.33 11.64 -12.83
N TYR A 298 6.29 12.20 -12.22
CA TYR A 298 6.30 13.60 -11.82
C TYR A 298 7.26 13.84 -10.64
N GLY A 299 7.69 15.09 -10.46
CA GLY A 299 8.44 15.53 -9.29
C GLY A 299 9.81 14.86 -9.09
N THR A 300 10.09 14.47 -7.85
CA THR A 300 11.42 14.11 -7.34
C THR A 300 11.56 12.61 -7.12
N ASP A 301 12.41 11.98 -7.93
CA ASP A 301 12.85 10.59 -7.75
C ASP A 301 13.86 10.49 -6.59
N ARG A 302 13.64 9.56 -5.65
CA ARG A 302 14.58 9.22 -4.57
C ARG A 302 15.02 7.75 -4.67
N VAL A 303 16.32 7.53 -4.79
CA VAL A 303 16.91 6.19 -4.72
C VAL A 303 17.07 5.80 -3.26
N LEU A 304 16.37 4.74 -2.85
CA LEU A 304 16.38 4.23 -1.47
C LEU A 304 17.59 3.33 -1.17
N TYR A 305 18.27 2.81 -2.19
CA TYR A 305 19.51 2.06 -1.99
C TYR A 305 20.60 3.03 -1.57
N GLN A 306 20.97 2.98 -0.30
CA GLN A 306 22.19 3.57 0.20
C GLN A 306 23.16 2.43 0.49
N ALA A 307 24.39 2.49 -0.03
CA ALA A 307 25.38 1.45 0.20
C ALA A 307 25.66 1.35 1.70
N GLU A 308 25.72 2.50 2.37
CA GLU A 308 25.75 2.70 3.79
C GLU A 308 24.61 1.96 4.52
N ASN A 309 23.39 2.50 4.58
CA ASN A 309 22.41 2.12 5.60
C ASN A 309 21.86 0.67 5.59
N TYR A 310 22.32 -0.16 4.67
CA TYR A 310 21.87 -1.52 4.49
C TYR A 310 21.97 -2.49 5.69
N ASP A 311 23.01 -2.49 6.54
CA ASP A 311 23.08 -3.51 7.61
C ASP A 311 21.93 -3.31 8.63
N LYS A 312 21.46 -2.06 8.76
CA LYS A 312 20.20 -1.69 9.43
C LYS A 312 18.99 -2.20 8.63
N MET A 313 19.00 -2.11 7.28
CA MET A 313 17.94 -2.66 6.41
C MET A 313 17.80 -4.19 6.52
N LEU A 314 18.90 -4.96 6.62
CA LEU A 314 18.84 -6.41 6.89
C LEU A 314 18.14 -6.69 8.21
N ALA A 315 18.52 -5.98 9.27
CA ALA A 315 17.93 -6.15 10.59
C ALA A 315 16.44 -5.79 10.57
N ASN A 316 16.09 -4.66 9.94
CA ASN A 316 14.71 -4.24 9.73
C ASN A 316 13.89 -5.32 9.02
N LEU A 317 14.41 -5.89 7.92
CA LEU A 317 13.67 -6.92 7.20
C LEU A 317 13.57 -8.24 7.96
N ALA A 318 14.64 -8.67 8.63
CA ALA A 318 14.62 -9.88 9.46
C ALA A 318 13.56 -9.81 10.57
N ILE A 319 13.24 -8.58 11.02
CA ILE A 319 12.18 -8.29 11.97
C ILE A 319 10.80 -8.19 11.30
N SER A 320 10.70 -7.51 10.14
CA SER A 320 9.44 -7.36 9.40
C SER A 320 8.90 -8.69 8.83
N ASN A 321 9.78 -9.51 8.24
CA ASN A 321 9.41 -10.79 7.60
C ASN A 321 10.64 -11.72 7.45
N GLU A 322 10.76 -12.74 8.30
CA GLU A 322 11.88 -13.71 8.28
C GLU A 322 11.89 -14.57 6.99
N ALA A 323 10.73 -14.91 6.43
CA ALA A 323 10.64 -15.70 5.20
C ALA A 323 11.21 -14.93 4.01
N VAL A 324 10.79 -13.67 3.87
CA VAL A 324 11.36 -12.74 2.88
C VAL A 324 12.85 -12.58 3.14
N TYR A 325 13.32 -12.25 4.36
CA TYR A 325 14.75 -12.17 4.72
C TYR A 325 15.58 -13.43 4.36
N SER A 326 15.00 -14.62 4.56
CA SER A 326 15.70 -15.90 4.40
C SER A 326 15.97 -16.25 2.95
N GLU A 327 14.99 -16.06 2.07
CA GLU A 327 15.28 -16.14 0.64
C GLU A 327 16.10 -14.89 0.21
N TYR A 328 15.93 -13.71 0.85
CA TYR A 328 16.73 -12.47 0.66
C TYR A 328 18.23 -12.80 0.66
N THR A 329 18.69 -13.46 1.72
CA THR A 329 20.10 -13.84 1.89
C THR A 329 20.65 -14.83 0.89
N THR A 330 19.82 -15.55 0.11
CA THR A 330 20.27 -16.79 -0.55
C THR A 330 20.17 -16.83 -2.07
N SER A 331 19.13 -16.30 -2.72
CA SER A 331 18.82 -16.68 -4.11
C SER A 331 18.98 -15.59 -5.19
N ALA A 332 18.62 -14.33 -4.91
CA ALA A 332 18.46 -13.32 -5.98
C ALA A 332 19.09 -11.93 -5.75
N ASN A 333 19.85 -11.74 -4.66
CA ASN A 333 20.70 -10.57 -4.35
C ASN A 333 21.31 -9.85 -5.59
N PRO A 334 20.92 -8.59 -5.93
CA PRO A 334 21.51 -7.78 -6.98
C PRO A 334 23.04 -7.64 -6.91
N LYS A 335 23.63 -7.68 -5.71
CA LYS A 335 25.10 -7.67 -5.52
C LYS A 335 25.77 -8.97 -5.97
N TYR A 336 24.99 -10.05 -6.04
CA TYR A 336 25.38 -11.36 -6.57
C TYR A 336 24.68 -11.65 -7.91
N PHE A 337 24.22 -10.60 -8.61
CA PHE A 337 23.60 -10.72 -9.93
C PHE A 337 24.58 -11.29 -10.96
N HIS A 338 24.25 -12.47 -11.47
CA HIS A 338 24.96 -13.10 -12.59
C HIS A 338 23.99 -13.20 -13.77
N PRO A 339 24.16 -12.39 -14.84
CA PRO A 339 23.22 -12.38 -15.96
C PRO A 339 23.24 -13.72 -16.69
N LYS A 340 22.19 -14.51 -16.52
CA LYS A 340 21.99 -15.79 -17.22
C LYS A 340 21.73 -15.51 -18.71
N ARG A 341 22.46 -16.18 -19.59
CA ARG A 341 22.27 -16.14 -21.06
C ARG A 341 21.72 -17.45 -21.61
N LEU A 342 21.17 -17.38 -22.83
CA LEU A 342 20.87 -18.57 -23.60
C LEU A 342 22.13 -19.25 -24.16
N SER A 343 22.27 -20.54 -23.90
CA SER A 343 23.35 -21.41 -24.39
C SER A 343 22.83 -22.63 -25.13
N LEU A 344 23.69 -23.19 -25.98
CA LEU A 344 23.46 -24.41 -26.76
C LEU A 344 24.58 -25.40 -26.43
N VAL A 345 24.29 -26.36 -25.56
CA VAL A 345 25.26 -27.37 -25.10
C VAL A 345 24.78 -28.75 -25.52
N ASN A 346 25.62 -29.49 -26.26
CA ASN A 346 25.36 -30.87 -26.72
C ASN A 346 24.02 -31.08 -27.48
N GLY A 347 23.46 -30.01 -28.08
CA GLY A 347 22.19 -30.05 -28.81
C GLY A 347 20.96 -29.66 -27.98
N SER A 348 21.10 -29.48 -26.68
CA SER A 348 20.07 -28.91 -25.79
C SER A 348 20.19 -27.39 -25.72
N ILE A 349 19.05 -26.72 -25.65
CA ILE A 349 18.94 -25.30 -25.28
C ILE A 349 18.87 -25.23 -23.75
N GLY A 350 19.57 -24.28 -23.13
CA GLY A 350 19.51 -24.05 -21.69
C GLY A 350 20.10 -22.71 -21.28
N LEU A 351 19.83 -22.30 -20.04
CA LEU A 351 20.39 -21.08 -19.45
C LEU A 351 21.70 -21.38 -18.72
N VAL A 352 22.67 -20.48 -18.84
CA VAL A 352 23.96 -20.51 -18.12
C VAL A 352 24.39 -19.09 -17.79
N ASP A 353 25.17 -18.90 -16.73
CA ASP A 353 25.69 -17.58 -16.35
C ASP A 353 26.61 -17.00 -17.43
N ASP A 354 26.45 -15.73 -17.78
CA ASP A 354 27.32 -15.05 -18.73
C ASP A 354 28.51 -14.36 -18.04
N ASN A 355 29.51 -15.17 -17.66
CA ASN A 355 30.77 -14.70 -17.09
C ASN A 355 31.69 -13.98 -18.11
N ASN A 356 31.14 -13.30 -19.12
CA ASN A 356 31.87 -12.68 -20.23
C ASN A 356 31.86 -11.15 -20.15
N SER A 357 33.06 -10.56 -20.31
CA SER A 357 33.39 -9.13 -20.17
C SER A 357 32.67 -8.12 -21.10
N TYR A 358 31.59 -8.51 -21.79
CA TYR A 358 30.82 -7.66 -22.70
C TYR A 358 29.40 -7.36 -22.19
N ILE A 359 28.87 -8.14 -21.24
CA ILE A 359 27.65 -7.80 -20.51
C ILE A 359 28.06 -7.15 -19.18
N PRO A 360 27.39 -6.07 -18.73
CA PRO A 360 27.62 -5.52 -17.39
C PRO A 360 27.29 -6.55 -16.30
N ASN A 361 28.19 -6.71 -15.33
CA ASN A 361 27.95 -7.50 -14.10
C ASN A 361 27.09 -6.72 -13.08
N ASP A 362 26.41 -5.66 -13.52
CA ASP A 362 25.67 -4.71 -12.69
C ASP A 362 24.18 -4.80 -13.07
N ALA A 363 23.33 -5.10 -12.08
CA ALA A 363 21.91 -5.35 -12.30
C ALA A 363 21.15 -4.11 -12.81
N LYS A 364 21.52 -2.91 -12.37
CA LYS A 364 20.94 -1.63 -12.81
C LYS A 364 21.30 -1.34 -14.26
N VAL A 365 22.58 -1.49 -14.64
CA VAL A 365 23.01 -1.27 -16.03
C VAL A 365 22.44 -2.35 -16.96
N TYR A 366 22.29 -3.59 -16.48
CA TYR A 366 21.55 -4.64 -17.19
C TYR A 366 20.07 -4.23 -17.39
N LEU A 367 19.38 -3.77 -16.35
CA LEU A 367 17.98 -3.32 -16.40
C LEU A 367 17.78 -2.13 -17.35
N GLN A 368 18.68 -1.15 -17.34
CA GLN A 368 18.63 -0.02 -18.28
C GLN A 368 18.82 -0.46 -19.73
N GLY A 369 19.85 -1.28 -20.01
CA GLY A 369 20.10 -1.83 -21.35
C GLY A 369 18.95 -2.71 -21.84
N LEU A 370 18.30 -3.42 -20.91
CA LEU A 370 17.04 -4.11 -21.12
C LEU A 370 15.92 -3.14 -21.52
N CYS A 371 15.58 -2.11 -20.74
CA CYS A 371 14.50 -1.17 -21.03
C CYS A 371 14.63 -0.52 -22.42
N THR A 372 15.85 -0.14 -22.81
CA THR A 372 16.14 0.36 -24.16
C THR A 372 15.91 -0.69 -25.23
N TYR A 373 16.34 -1.94 -25.01
CA TYR A 373 16.04 -3.05 -25.91
C TYR A 373 14.52 -3.30 -26.01
N LEU A 374 13.79 -3.28 -24.89
CA LEU A 374 12.32 -3.42 -24.83
C LEU A 374 11.59 -2.36 -25.65
N THR A 375 12.17 -1.17 -25.78
CA THR A 375 11.62 -0.09 -26.61
C THR A 375 11.97 -0.24 -28.10
N GLN A 376 13.22 -0.62 -28.42
CA GLN A 376 13.63 -0.86 -29.81
C GLN A 376 12.84 -1.99 -30.46
N ILE A 377 12.51 -3.04 -29.70
CA ILE A 377 11.83 -4.24 -30.19
C ILE A 377 10.32 -4.05 -30.30
N THR A 378 9.66 -3.36 -29.37
CA THR A 378 8.26 -2.93 -29.56
C THR A 378 8.15 -1.96 -30.74
N GLY A 379 9.17 -1.13 -30.92
CA GLY A 379 9.22 -0.12 -31.97
C GLY A 379 8.80 1.28 -31.51
N GLY A 380 8.83 1.53 -30.20
CA GLY A 380 8.31 2.73 -29.56
C GLY A 380 6.83 2.63 -29.18
N ARG A 381 6.39 3.55 -28.31
CA ARG A 381 5.02 3.67 -27.78
C ARG A 381 3.92 3.54 -28.85
N GLU A 382 4.08 4.21 -29.98
CA GLU A 382 3.08 4.26 -31.05
C GLU A 382 2.83 2.89 -31.74
N GLU A 383 3.87 2.07 -31.97
CA GLU A 383 3.69 0.70 -32.47
C GLU A 383 3.27 -0.25 -31.32
N TYR A 384 3.66 0.04 -30.07
CA TYR A 384 3.22 -0.72 -28.91
C TYR A 384 1.70 -0.66 -28.70
N ALA A 385 1.14 0.53 -28.55
CA ALA A 385 -0.29 0.77 -28.33
C ALA A 385 -1.14 0.13 -29.44
N ARG A 386 -0.70 0.29 -30.71
CA ARG A 386 -1.43 -0.23 -31.88
C ARG A 386 -1.33 -1.75 -32.10
N THR A 387 -0.46 -2.46 -31.39
CA THR A 387 -0.09 -3.84 -31.79
C THR A 387 -0.02 -4.85 -30.66
N TYR A 388 0.27 -4.41 -29.43
CA TYR A 388 0.60 -5.31 -28.31
C TYR A 388 -0.18 -5.01 -27.05
N GLU A 389 -0.35 -3.72 -26.73
CA GLU A 389 -1.08 -3.20 -25.57
C GLU A 389 -2.33 -3.99 -25.22
N GLN A 390 -3.34 -4.03 -26.11
CA GLN A 390 -4.59 -4.74 -25.84
C GLN A 390 -4.39 -6.26 -25.63
N PRO A 391 -3.78 -7.06 -26.55
CA PRO A 391 -3.54 -8.48 -26.31
C PRO A 391 -2.69 -8.82 -25.07
N LEU A 392 -1.82 -7.91 -24.66
CA LEU A 392 -0.97 -8.03 -23.47
C LEU A 392 -1.80 -7.73 -22.21
N SER A 393 -2.48 -6.59 -22.18
CA SER A 393 -3.40 -6.17 -21.12
C SER A 393 -4.45 -7.25 -20.82
N ASP A 394 -5.08 -7.81 -21.85
CA ASP A 394 -6.08 -8.88 -21.72
C ASP A 394 -5.48 -10.21 -21.22
N LEU A 395 -4.27 -10.58 -21.68
CA LEU A 395 -3.58 -11.78 -21.21
C LEU A 395 -3.21 -11.68 -19.73
N ILE A 396 -2.72 -10.53 -19.28
CA ILE A 396 -2.35 -10.31 -17.89
C ILE A 396 -3.59 -10.28 -16.99
N ALA A 397 -4.63 -9.55 -17.39
CA ALA A 397 -5.90 -9.55 -16.69
C ALA A 397 -6.50 -10.96 -16.55
N TYR A 398 -6.37 -11.79 -17.58
CA TYR A 398 -6.76 -13.20 -17.51
C TYR A 398 -5.87 -13.99 -16.52
N TYR A 399 -4.55 -13.89 -16.61
CA TYR A 399 -3.61 -14.61 -15.73
C TYR A 399 -3.83 -14.30 -14.25
N GLU A 400 -4.00 -13.02 -13.89
CA GLU A 400 -4.28 -12.60 -12.51
C GLU A 400 -5.72 -12.89 -12.06
N SER A 401 -6.63 -13.25 -12.97
CA SER A 401 -7.99 -13.67 -12.60
C SER A 401 -8.09 -15.13 -12.16
N LEU A 402 -7.05 -15.94 -12.45
CA LEU A 402 -6.94 -17.36 -12.13
C LEU A 402 -6.75 -17.61 -10.63
N SER A 403 -7.05 -18.82 -10.16
CA SER A 403 -6.59 -19.27 -8.84
C SER A 403 -5.06 -19.46 -8.78
N SER A 404 -4.48 -19.53 -7.58
CA SER A 404 -3.06 -19.81 -7.38
C SER A 404 -2.62 -21.15 -8.01
N ASP A 405 -3.47 -22.18 -7.97
CA ASP A 405 -3.18 -23.47 -8.61
C ASP A 405 -3.21 -23.38 -10.14
N GLU A 406 -4.13 -22.62 -10.73
CA GLU A 406 -4.24 -22.45 -12.18
C GLU A 406 -3.14 -21.56 -12.75
N SER A 407 -2.82 -20.45 -12.08
CA SER A 407 -1.69 -19.57 -12.43
C SER A 407 -0.35 -20.28 -12.24
N ALA A 408 -0.16 -21.04 -11.15
CA ALA A 408 1.01 -21.89 -10.96
C ALA A 408 1.09 -23.01 -12.00
N ALA A 409 -0.02 -23.64 -12.40
CA ALA A 409 -0.05 -24.63 -13.47
C ALA A 409 0.28 -24.01 -14.84
N MET A 410 -0.22 -22.81 -15.13
CA MET A 410 0.10 -22.04 -16.32
C MET A 410 1.60 -21.68 -16.34
N THR A 411 2.14 -21.13 -15.27
CA THR A 411 3.56 -20.77 -15.13
C THR A 411 4.49 -21.99 -15.15
N ALA A 412 4.13 -23.10 -14.50
CA ALA A 412 4.84 -24.37 -14.59
C ALA A 412 4.78 -24.99 -16.00
N SER A 413 3.69 -24.77 -16.73
CA SER A 413 3.60 -25.17 -18.15
C SER A 413 4.55 -24.35 -19.02
N ILE A 414 4.63 -23.04 -18.80
CA ILE A 414 5.49 -22.10 -19.56
C ILE A 414 6.98 -22.37 -19.29
N THR A 415 7.35 -22.58 -18.02
CA THR A 415 8.76 -22.75 -17.58
C THR A 415 9.30 -24.18 -17.74
N GLY A 416 8.44 -25.18 -17.93
CA GLY A 416 8.85 -26.59 -18.06
C GLY A 416 9.59 -26.89 -19.38
N ASN A 417 10.93 -27.05 -19.30
CA ASN A 417 11.90 -27.21 -20.41
C ASN A 417 11.57 -28.19 -21.57
N GLU A 418 10.62 -29.12 -21.41
CA GLU A 418 10.13 -29.97 -22.52
C GLU A 418 8.59 -30.01 -22.65
N LYS A 419 7.83 -29.29 -21.81
CA LYS A 419 6.36 -29.42 -21.72
C LYS A 419 5.56 -28.21 -22.20
N SER A 420 6.14 -27.02 -22.19
CA SER A 420 5.54 -25.78 -22.71
C SER A 420 4.99 -25.91 -24.13
N LEU A 421 5.77 -26.55 -25.02
CA LEU A 421 5.37 -26.79 -26.40
C LEU A 421 4.12 -27.70 -26.53
N TYR A 422 3.93 -28.65 -25.61
CA TYR A 422 2.80 -29.59 -25.69
C TYR A 422 1.48 -28.96 -25.24
N LEU A 423 1.47 -28.10 -24.21
CA LEU A 423 0.25 -27.39 -23.82
C LEU A 423 -0.17 -26.36 -24.87
N ALA A 424 0.80 -25.60 -25.41
CA ALA A 424 0.54 -24.66 -26.50
C ALA A 424 -0.08 -25.35 -27.73
N VAL A 425 0.41 -26.54 -28.12
CA VAL A 425 -0.15 -27.33 -29.23
C VAL A 425 -1.52 -27.93 -28.87
N ALA A 426 -1.78 -28.30 -27.62
CA ALA A 426 -3.09 -28.78 -27.18
C ALA A 426 -4.17 -27.68 -27.23
N LEU A 427 -3.86 -26.49 -26.69
CA LEU A 427 -4.73 -25.31 -26.74
C LEU A 427 -4.97 -24.84 -28.19
N TYR A 428 -3.93 -24.86 -29.03
CA TYR A 428 -4.04 -24.59 -30.46
C TYR A 428 -4.96 -25.59 -31.19
N THR A 429 -4.85 -26.88 -30.87
CA THR A 429 -5.74 -27.93 -31.41
C THR A 429 -7.19 -27.71 -30.99
N TYR A 430 -7.41 -27.22 -29.77
CA TYR A 430 -8.75 -26.89 -29.26
C TYR A 430 -9.38 -25.69 -29.99
N TYR A 431 -8.61 -24.62 -30.24
CA TYR A 431 -9.11 -23.36 -30.82
C TYR A 431 -9.66 -23.49 -32.26
N ILE A 432 -9.01 -24.28 -33.13
CA ILE A 432 -9.42 -24.40 -34.55
C ILE A 432 -10.84 -25.00 -34.69
N LEU A 433 -11.35 -25.71 -33.68
CA LEU A 433 -12.66 -26.36 -33.68
C LEU A 433 -13.86 -25.39 -33.51
N LYS A 434 -13.66 -24.08 -33.36
CA LYS A 434 -14.66 -23.21 -32.70
C LYS A 434 -15.00 -21.84 -33.29
N LYS A 435 -14.70 -21.55 -34.56
CA LYS A 435 -15.15 -20.28 -35.20
C LYS A 435 -15.87 -20.47 -36.54
N ASP A 436 -17.17 -20.14 -36.55
CA ASP A 436 -18.08 -19.84 -37.69
C ASP A 436 -18.75 -21.01 -38.48
N GLU A 437 -19.65 -21.75 -37.83
CA GLU A 437 -20.83 -22.44 -38.43
C GLU A 437 -20.59 -23.70 -39.34
N GLY A 438 -21.04 -24.92 -38.94
CA GLY A 438 -21.45 -25.91 -39.97
C GLY A 438 -21.30 -27.46 -39.86
N GLN A 439 -20.90 -28.10 -38.74
CA GLN A 439 -20.67 -29.58 -38.61
C GLN A 439 -19.35 -30.08 -39.30
N LYS A 440 -18.78 -31.29 -39.09
CA LYS A 440 -19.25 -32.51 -38.37
C LYS A 440 -18.14 -33.28 -37.60
N GLU A 441 -18.01 -34.61 -37.77
CA GLU A 441 -17.44 -35.52 -36.73
C GLU A 441 -16.45 -36.63 -37.20
N PHE A 442 -15.35 -36.80 -36.43
CA PHE A 442 -14.52 -38.02 -36.29
C PHE A 442 -14.85 -38.81 -34.99
N THR A 443 -14.69 -40.13 -34.95
CA THR A 443 -15.09 -40.92 -33.77
C THR A 443 -14.09 -40.87 -32.59
N ALA A 444 -14.61 -40.95 -31.36
CA ALA A 444 -13.83 -40.95 -30.11
C ALA A 444 -12.75 -42.04 -30.02
N GLU A 445 -12.90 -43.16 -30.76
CA GLU A 445 -11.91 -44.24 -30.79
C GLU A 445 -10.68 -43.88 -31.62
N GLN A 446 -10.83 -43.07 -32.67
CA GLN A 446 -9.72 -42.57 -33.47
C GLN A 446 -8.87 -41.57 -32.66
N ILE A 447 -9.52 -40.73 -31.84
CA ILE A 447 -8.87 -39.81 -30.90
C ILE A 447 -8.05 -40.61 -29.85
N ARG A 448 -8.64 -41.65 -29.25
CA ARG A 448 -7.92 -42.57 -28.33
C ARG A 448 -6.71 -43.22 -28.98
N GLN A 449 -6.80 -43.66 -30.25
CA GLN A 449 -5.67 -44.28 -30.94
C GLN A 449 -4.54 -43.30 -31.21
N ILE A 450 -4.83 -42.05 -31.57
CA ILE A 450 -3.81 -41.00 -31.77
C ILE A 450 -3.09 -40.70 -30.45
N VAL A 451 -3.83 -40.45 -29.37
CA VAL A 451 -3.24 -40.19 -28.03
C VAL A 451 -2.41 -41.38 -27.54
N THR A 452 -2.91 -42.61 -27.71
CA THR A 452 -2.19 -43.83 -27.31
C THR A 452 -0.91 -44.05 -28.12
N GLN A 453 -0.90 -43.76 -29.43
CA GLN A 453 0.30 -43.88 -30.25
C GLN A 453 1.36 -42.83 -29.88
N LEU A 454 0.94 -41.59 -29.61
CA LEU A 454 1.84 -40.53 -29.14
C LEU A 454 2.45 -40.88 -27.77
N ALA A 455 1.64 -41.37 -26.82
CA ALA A 455 2.12 -41.83 -25.52
C ALA A 455 3.09 -43.02 -25.64
N GLY A 456 2.80 -44.00 -26.50
CA GLY A 456 3.66 -45.17 -26.71
C GLY A 456 5.03 -44.83 -27.32
N ILE A 457 5.08 -43.84 -28.22
CA ILE A 457 6.34 -43.32 -28.79
C ILE A 457 7.19 -42.63 -27.72
N VAL A 458 6.56 -41.94 -26.76
CA VAL A 458 7.26 -41.30 -25.63
C VAL A 458 7.72 -42.31 -24.58
N ALA A 459 6.93 -43.35 -24.27
CA ALA A 459 7.32 -44.40 -23.33
C ALA A 459 8.64 -45.09 -23.75
N ALA A 460 8.81 -45.37 -25.05
CA ALA A 460 10.02 -45.97 -25.60
C ALA A 460 11.30 -45.11 -25.45
N ARG A 461 11.18 -43.81 -25.14
CA ARG A 461 12.32 -42.92 -24.84
C ARG A 461 12.92 -43.22 -23.46
N ASN A 462 12.07 -43.50 -22.47
CA ASN A 462 12.50 -43.62 -21.07
C ASN A 462 13.27 -44.93 -20.81
N ASP A 463 12.88 -46.02 -21.45
CA ASP A 463 13.51 -47.34 -21.26
C ASP A 463 14.83 -47.54 -22.05
N SER A 464 15.13 -46.66 -23.02
CA SER A 464 16.20 -46.92 -24.01
C SER A 464 17.50 -46.11 -23.82
N GLY A 465 17.50 -45.08 -22.97
CA GLY A 465 18.71 -44.40 -22.48
C GLY A 465 19.64 -43.77 -23.55
N ASN A 466 19.15 -43.55 -24.78
CA ASN A 466 20.00 -43.22 -25.94
C ASN A 466 19.62 -41.86 -26.55
N THR A 467 20.59 -40.96 -26.67
CA THR A 467 20.38 -39.51 -26.86
C THR A 467 20.34 -39.03 -28.32
N GLY A 468 19.93 -39.85 -29.29
CA GLY A 468 19.92 -39.37 -30.69
C GLY A 468 19.28 -40.25 -31.78
N ILE A 469 17.95 -40.16 -31.94
CA ILE A 469 17.21 -40.46 -33.18
C ILE A 469 16.00 -39.50 -33.23
N ASN A 470 15.57 -38.86 -34.32
CA ASN A 470 16.19 -38.40 -35.58
C ASN A 470 15.18 -37.40 -36.18
N ALA A 471 15.62 -36.34 -36.86
CA ALA A 471 14.76 -35.32 -37.47
C ALA A 471 13.61 -35.90 -38.33
N ALA A 472 13.77 -37.08 -38.93
CA ALA A 472 12.74 -37.78 -39.69
C ALA A 472 11.46 -38.13 -38.88
N ALA A 473 11.53 -38.27 -37.56
CA ALA A 473 10.34 -38.51 -36.71
C ALA A 473 9.56 -37.21 -36.48
N PHE A 474 10.28 -36.15 -36.11
CA PHE A 474 9.73 -34.80 -35.94
C PHE A 474 9.10 -34.29 -37.25
N ALA A 475 9.81 -34.44 -38.37
CA ALA A 475 9.33 -34.08 -39.71
C ALA A 475 8.04 -34.83 -40.12
N LYS A 476 7.81 -36.06 -39.64
CA LYS A 476 6.54 -36.77 -39.90
C LYS A 476 5.37 -36.17 -39.12
N ALA A 477 5.59 -35.78 -37.86
CA ALA A 477 4.59 -35.03 -37.10
C ALA A 477 4.33 -33.65 -37.74
N SER A 478 5.39 -32.94 -38.16
CA SER A 478 5.28 -31.66 -38.86
C SER A 478 4.56 -31.76 -40.21
N VAL A 479 4.78 -32.83 -40.98
CA VAL A 479 4.07 -33.07 -42.26
C VAL A 479 2.60 -33.44 -42.03
N LEU A 480 2.29 -34.21 -40.98
CA LEU A 480 0.90 -34.51 -40.64
C LEU A 480 0.15 -33.24 -40.20
N LEU A 481 0.79 -32.41 -39.37
CA LEU A 481 0.27 -31.10 -38.95
C LEU A 481 0.14 -30.14 -40.15
N ALA A 482 1.13 -30.11 -41.06
CA ALA A 482 1.06 -29.34 -42.31
C ALA A 482 -0.03 -29.83 -43.28
N THR A 483 -0.41 -31.12 -43.21
CA THR A 483 -1.54 -31.66 -43.97
C THR A 483 -2.89 -31.22 -43.37
N PHE A 484 -2.98 -31.07 -42.04
CA PHE A 484 -4.12 -30.44 -41.38
C PHE A 484 -4.20 -28.93 -41.66
N LEU A 485 -3.07 -28.22 -41.72
CA LEU A 485 -2.96 -26.80 -42.12
C LEU A 485 -3.30 -26.54 -43.60
N LEU A 486 -3.65 -27.57 -44.38
CA LEU A 486 -4.10 -27.49 -45.77
C LEU A 486 -5.60 -27.82 -45.94
N LEU A 487 -6.33 -28.08 -44.85
CA LEU A 487 -7.79 -28.22 -44.85
C LEU A 487 -8.43 -26.90 -44.41
N ASP A 488 -9.58 -26.57 -44.99
CA ASP A 488 -10.31 -25.34 -44.66
C ASP A 488 -11.06 -25.44 -43.31
N ALA A 489 -11.53 -24.27 -42.86
CA ALA A 489 -12.15 -24.12 -41.55
C ALA A 489 -13.49 -24.88 -41.40
N ASP A 490 -14.16 -25.27 -42.49
CA ASP A 490 -15.53 -25.77 -42.43
C ASP A 490 -15.61 -27.17 -41.83
N THR A 491 -14.59 -28.00 -42.06
CA THR A 491 -14.51 -29.38 -41.52
C THR A 491 -14.43 -29.41 -39.99
N VAL A 492 -13.93 -28.34 -39.36
CA VAL A 492 -13.41 -28.37 -37.98
C VAL A 492 -14.44 -27.84 -36.96
N LYS A 493 -15.38 -27.00 -37.38
CA LYS A 493 -16.41 -26.34 -36.55
C LYS A 493 -17.43 -27.29 -35.90
N GLY A 494 -17.46 -28.56 -36.30
CA GLY A 494 -18.58 -29.45 -35.99
C GLY A 494 -18.61 -30.08 -34.61
N TYR A 495 -17.47 -30.17 -33.91
CA TYR A 495 -17.34 -31.07 -32.76
C TYR A 495 -17.63 -30.42 -31.41
N ALA A 496 -17.22 -29.18 -31.22
CA ALA A 496 -16.95 -28.63 -29.88
C ALA A 496 -18.14 -27.87 -29.23
N ALA A 497 -19.37 -28.08 -29.70
CA ALA A 497 -20.51 -27.24 -29.29
C ALA A 497 -21.06 -27.54 -27.89
N GLY A 498 -21.36 -28.81 -27.56
CA GLY A 498 -21.90 -29.18 -26.23
C GLY A 498 -20.83 -29.55 -25.19
N PHE A 499 -19.67 -30.03 -25.65
CA PHE A 499 -18.73 -30.77 -24.80
C PHE A 499 -18.14 -29.97 -23.61
N LEU A 500 -17.74 -28.70 -23.80
CA LEU A 500 -16.99 -28.00 -22.75
C LEU A 500 -17.86 -27.50 -21.59
N GLY A 501 -19.12 -27.12 -21.85
CA GLY A 501 -20.06 -26.73 -20.80
C GLY A 501 -20.35 -27.90 -19.86
N ASP A 502 -20.63 -29.08 -20.42
CA ASP A 502 -20.87 -30.30 -19.65
C ASP A 502 -19.61 -30.80 -18.91
N VAL A 503 -18.41 -30.55 -19.46
CA VAL A 503 -17.14 -30.92 -18.80
C VAL A 503 -16.81 -29.99 -17.63
N LEU A 504 -16.91 -28.67 -17.78
CA LEU A 504 -16.66 -27.73 -16.67
C LEU A 504 -17.72 -27.90 -15.59
N LYS A 505 -19.02 -27.91 -15.96
CA LYS A 505 -20.10 -28.12 -14.99
C LYS A 505 -20.02 -29.50 -14.33
N GLY A 506 -19.55 -30.53 -15.04
CA GLY A 506 -19.29 -31.85 -14.49
C GLY A 506 -18.16 -31.88 -13.46
N ALA A 507 -17.05 -31.17 -13.71
CA ALA A 507 -15.94 -31.03 -12.76
C ALA A 507 -16.36 -30.24 -11.51
N MET A 508 -17.02 -29.09 -11.70
CA MET A 508 -17.56 -28.25 -10.62
C MET A 508 -18.60 -28.99 -9.77
N THR A 509 -19.51 -29.75 -10.39
CA THR A 509 -20.46 -30.63 -9.68
C THR A 509 -19.73 -31.71 -8.85
N ALA A 510 -18.63 -32.27 -9.37
CA ALA A 510 -17.84 -33.28 -8.68
C ALA A 510 -17.01 -32.72 -7.50
N SER A 511 -16.70 -31.42 -7.49
CA SER A 511 -16.09 -30.70 -6.36
C SER A 511 -17.10 -30.05 -5.42
N GLY A 512 -18.41 -30.13 -5.70
CA GLY A 512 -19.49 -29.69 -4.81
C GLY A 512 -20.06 -28.29 -5.08
N ALA A 513 -19.75 -27.68 -6.22
CA ALA A 513 -20.26 -26.35 -6.58
C ALA A 513 -21.80 -26.30 -6.68
N THR A 514 -22.36 -25.14 -6.35
CA THR A 514 -23.79 -24.83 -6.44
C THR A 514 -24.23 -24.57 -7.87
N GLN A 515 -25.53 -24.74 -8.14
CA GLN A 515 -26.11 -24.51 -9.47
C GLN A 515 -25.92 -23.06 -9.97
N GLU A 516 -25.77 -22.10 -9.06
CA GLU A 516 -25.61 -20.68 -9.37
C GLU A 516 -24.18 -20.38 -9.88
N GLU A 517 -23.16 -20.95 -9.24
CA GLU A 517 -21.77 -20.93 -9.74
C GLU A 517 -21.66 -21.59 -11.12
N LEU A 518 -22.32 -22.73 -11.33
CA LEU A 518 -22.33 -23.43 -12.62
C LEU A 518 -22.85 -22.53 -13.76
N ASP A 519 -23.77 -21.61 -13.51
CA ASP A 519 -24.44 -20.79 -14.53
C ASP A 519 -23.78 -19.41 -14.76
N SER A 520 -22.73 -19.08 -13.99
CA SER A 520 -21.93 -17.84 -14.13
C SER A 520 -20.90 -17.84 -15.28
N VAL A 521 -20.39 -19.03 -15.65
CA VAL A 521 -19.25 -19.19 -16.58
C VAL A 521 -19.63 -18.78 -18.00
N THR A 522 -19.22 -17.59 -18.45
CA THR A 522 -19.76 -16.95 -19.66
C THR A 522 -18.77 -16.30 -20.62
N ASP A 523 -17.59 -15.80 -20.20
CA ASP A 523 -16.72 -15.07 -21.14
C ASP A 523 -16.06 -15.99 -22.19
N THR A 524 -16.04 -15.48 -23.42
CA THR A 524 -15.48 -16.11 -24.62
C THR A 524 -14.40 -15.23 -25.28
N GLU A 525 -14.32 -13.94 -24.94
CA GLU A 525 -13.42 -12.98 -25.62
C GLU A 525 -11.98 -13.10 -25.13
N SER A 526 -11.74 -13.30 -23.83
CA SER A 526 -10.39 -13.45 -23.26
C SER A 526 -9.59 -14.59 -23.91
N CYS A 527 -10.26 -15.69 -24.26
CA CYS A 527 -9.68 -16.84 -24.96
C CYS A 527 -9.24 -16.54 -26.41
N LEU A 528 -9.84 -15.53 -27.07
CA LEU A 528 -9.49 -15.14 -28.43
C LEU A 528 -8.16 -14.38 -28.49
N ALA A 529 -7.93 -13.45 -27.55
CA ALA A 529 -6.75 -12.59 -27.49
C ALA A 529 -5.45 -13.41 -27.43
N LEU A 530 -5.35 -14.31 -26.43
CA LEU A 530 -4.20 -15.18 -26.22
C LEU A 530 -3.88 -16.07 -27.44
N THR A 531 -4.90 -16.51 -28.17
CA THR A 531 -4.66 -17.44 -29.30
C THR A 531 -4.17 -16.73 -30.56
N HIS A 532 -4.63 -15.50 -30.84
CA HIS A 532 -4.07 -14.66 -31.91
C HIS A 532 -2.59 -14.29 -31.64
N PHE A 533 -2.28 -13.99 -30.37
CA PHE A 533 -0.97 -13.62 -29.85
C PHE A 533 0.09 -14.72 -30.06
N LEU A 534 -0.18 -15.93 -29.57
CA LEU A 534 0.76 -17.06 -29.66
C LEU A 534 0.92 -17.63 -31.08
N SER A 535 -0.15 -17.62 -31.89
CA SER A 535 -0.12 -18.18 -33.25
C SER A 535 0.88 -17.47 -34.18
N HIS A 536 1.05 -16.15 -34.03
CA HIS A 536 2.04 -15.39 -34.79
C HIS A 536 3.48 -15.53 -34.26
N LEU A 537 3.66 -15.75 -32.95
CA LEU A 537 4.98 -15.89 -32.31
C LEU A 537 5.74 -17.11 -32.84
N VAL A 538 5.09 -18.28 -32.78
CA VAL A 538 5.75 -19.59 -32.92
C VAL A 538 6.01 -19.94 -34.40
N PHE A 539 4.97 -19.93 -35.24
CA PHE A 539 5.09 -20.50 -36.59
C PHE A 539 5.68 -19.54 -37.64
N GLY A 540 5.62 -18.22 -37.40
CA GLY A 540 6.12 -17.23 -38.36
C GLY A 540 7.65 -17.13 -38.45
N ASN A 541 8.39 -17.59 -37.44
CA ASN A 541 9.81 -17.28 -37.27
C ASN A 541 10.77 -18.48 -37.37
N ILE A 542 10.28 -19.72 -37.24
CA ILE A 542 11.15 -20.91 -37.14
C ILE A 542 11.51 -21.49 -38.53
N TRP A 543 10.66 -21.35 -39.55
CA TRP A 543 10.84 -22.01 -40.86
C TRP A 543 10.81 -21.07 -42.09
N GLN A 544 11.92 -20.36 -42.33
CA GLN A 544 12.26 -19.80 -43.65
C GLN A 544 13.70 -20.12 -44.08
N SER A 545 13.90 -21.37 -44.52
CA SER A 545 15.06 -21.89 -45.27
C SER A 545 16.44 -21.93 -44.56
N ASP A 546 17.21 -22.98 -44.86
CA ASP A 546 18.49 -23.26 -44.20
C ASP A 546 19.63 -22.28 -44.53
N GLU A 547 19.54 -21.54 -45.65
CA GLU A 547 20.55 -20.54 -46.04
C GLU A 547 20.64 -19.37 -45.03
N HIS A 548 19.58 -19.09 -44.28
CA HIS A 548 19.54 -17.95 -43.35
C HIS A 548 20.30 -18.16 -42.04
N ARG A 549 20.71 -19.38 -41.69
CA ARG A 549 21.32 -19.71 -40.37
C ARG A 549 22.58 -18.91 -40.01
N ALA A 550 23.28 -18.35 -40.99
CA ALA A 550 24.51 -17.57 -40.76
C ALA A 550 24.29 -16.07 -40.54
N LEU A 551 23.09 -15.52 -40.79
CA LEU A 551 22.82 -14.07 -40.87
C LEU A 551 21.40 -13.68 -40.37
N ASN A 552 20.90 -14.30 -39.29
CA ASN A 552 19.50 -14.12 -38.86
C ASN A 552 19.34 -13.42 -37.49
N PRO A 553 18.89 -12.15 -37.45
CA PRO A 553 18.57 -11.43 -36.21
C PRO A 553 17.51 -12.10 -35.32
N ASN A 554 16.69 -13.01 -35.87
CA ASN A 554 15.70 -13.75 -35.08
C ASN A 554 16.35 -14.61 -33.97
N ASN A 555 17.63 -15.02 -34.13
CA ASN A 555 18.36 -15.72 -33.07
C ASN A 555 18.63 -14.83 -31.87
N ASP A 556 19.01 -13.57 -32.10
CA ASP A 556 19.35 -12.63 -31.02
C ASP A 556 18.11 -12.23 -30.22
N GLN A 557 16.95 -12.20 -30.88
CA GLN A 557 15.66 -12.04 -30.23
C GLN A 557 15.31 -13.20 -29.29
N ILE A 558 15.43 -14.46 -29.75
CA ILE A 558 15.17 -15.64 -28.91
C ILE A 558 16.21 -15.76 -27.78
N ARG A 559 17.44 -15.29 -28.00
CA ARG A 559 18.49 -15.20 -26.98
C ARG A 559 18.16 -14.18 -25.91
N ALA A 560 17.91 -12.92 -26.29
CA ALA A 560 17.57 -11.86 -25.35
C ALA A 560 16.30 -12.21 -24.55
N ALA A 561 15.33 -12.83 -25.22
CA ALA A 561 14.15 -13.42 -24.60
C ALA A 561 14.50 -14.43 -23.49
N ALA A 562 15.14 -15.56 -23.81
CA ALA A 562 15.44 -16.56 -22.77
C ALA A 562 16.40 -16.04 -21.68
N THR A 563 17.35 -15.16 -22.04
CA THR A 563 18.23 -14.43 -21.11
C THR A 563 17.41 -13.63 -20.10
N LEU A 564 16.36 -12.95 -20.56
CA LEU A 564 15.50 -12.11 -19.74
C LEU A 564 14.58 -12.91 -18.80
N ILE A 565 13.91 -13.98 -19.27
CA ILE A 565 13.21 -14.91 -18.36
C ILE A 565 14.19 -15.52 -17.35
N GLY A 566 15.43 -15.83 -17.77
CA GLY A 566 16.47 -16.33 -16.89
C GLY A 566 16.89 -15.37 -15.77
N ASN A 567 16.72 -14.06 -15.96
CA ASN A 567 17.10 -13.03 -15.00
C ASN A 567 15.90 -12.35 -14.31
N LEU A 568 14.68 -12.71 -14.67
CA LEU A 568 13.46 -12.06 -14.16
C LEU A 568 13.41 -12.07 -12.62
N SER A 569 13.54 -13.24 -12.01
CA SER A 569 13.61 -13.43 -10.54
C SER A 569 14.73 -12.64 -9.85
N ASN A 570 15.67 -12.08 -10.61
CA ASN A 570 16.81 -11.30 -10.13
C ASN A 570 16.70 -9.80 -10.49
N LEU A 571 15.55 -9.34 -11.02
CA LEU A 571 15.25 -7.95 -11.40
C LEU A 571 13.88 -7.47 -10.90
N SER A 572 12.93 -8.40 -10.72
CA SER A 572 11.67 -8.15 -10.01
C SER A 572 11.81 -8.20 -8.47
N VAL A 573 13.08 -8.25 -8.04
CA VAL A 573 13.60 -8.40 -6.69
C VAL A 573 13.12 -7.28 -5.79
N ASP A 574 13.54 -6.06 -6.13
CA ASP A 574 13.44 -4.92 -5.24
C ASP A 574 12.02 -4.34 -5.16
N HIS A 575 11.08 -4.96 -5.87
CA HIS A 575 9.66 -4.63 -5.93
C HIS A 575 8.83 -5.35 -4.84
N ALA A 576 9.31 -5.34 -3.59
CA ALA A 576 8.56 -5.86 -2.45
C ALA A 576 8.31 -4.79 -1.38
N ASN A 577 7.13 -4.86 -0.76
CA ASN A 577 6.71 -4.00 0.34
C ASN A 577 7.74 -3.98 1.47
N GLU A 578 8.18 -5.16 1.88
CA GLU A 578 9.03 -5.40 3.04
C GLU A 578 10.43 -4.83 2.85
N ILE A 579 10.92 -4.83 1.61
CA ILE A 579 12.21 -4.24 1.23
C ILE A 579 12.14 -2.73 1.35
N ILE A 580 11.16 -2.13 0.66
CA ILE A 580 11.03 -0.68 0.50
C ILE A 580 10.78 -0.04 1.86
N ILE A 581 9.91 -0.64 2.69
CA ILE A 581 9.71 -0.16 4.06
C ILE A 581 10.95 -0.37 4.94
N SER A 582 11.69 -1.48 4.77
CA SER A 582 12.93 -1.70 5.52
C SER A 582 14.01 -0.68 5.19
N TRP A 583 14.09 -0.21 3.93
CA TRP A 583 14.97 0.90 3.52
C TRP A 583 14.50 2.26 4.05
N LEU A 584 13.21 2.58 3.97
CA LEU A 584 12.65 3.83 4.48
C LEU A 584 12.91 3.97 6.00
N LYS A 585 12.69 2.89 6.76
CA LYS A 585 13.08 2.74 8.17
C LYS A 585 14.59 2.89 8.44
N THR A 586 15.45 2.91 7.41
CA THR A 586 16.87 3.22 7.62
C THR A 586 17.15 4.72 7.60
N GLU A 587 16.42 5.50 6.80
CA GLU A 587 16.45 6.96 6.80
C GLU A 587 15.69 7.52 8.02
N ASP A 588 14.61 6.88 8.44
CA ASP A 588 13.81 7.25 9.62
C ASP A 588 14.50 6.87 10.95
N HIS A 589 14.78 7.87 11.79
CA HIS A 589 15.44 7.69 13.10
C HIS A 589 14.49 7.17 14.21
N TYR A 590 13.16 7.20 14.03
CA TYR A 590 12.22 6.54 14.94
C TYR A 590 12.26 5.01 14.83
N TYR A 591 13.03 4.47 13.89
CA TYR A 591 13.30 3.06 13.66
C TYR A 591 14.79 2.69 13.86
N ASP A 592 15.61 3.56 14.45
CA ASP A 592 16.94 3.20 14.95
C ASP A 592 16.88 2.09 16.03
N ASP A 593 15.77 2.03 16.77
CA ASP A 593 15.48 1.05 17.83
C ASP A 593 14.49 -0.04 17.38
N TYR A 594 14.30 -0.25 16.07
CA TYR A 594 13.26 -1.17 15.58
C TYR A 594 13.52 -2.61 16.03
N THR A 595 12.52 -3.21 16.68
CA THR A 595 12.53 -4.57 17.21
C THR A 595 11.21 -5.28 16.91
N ALA A 596 11.23 -6.62 16.90
CA ALA A 596 10.02 -7.42 16.77
C ALA A 596 8.99 -7.10 17.88
N LEU A 597 7.71 -7.12 17.51
CA LEU A 597 6.61 -6.83 18.43
C LEU A 597 6.53 -7.84 19.57
N THR A 598 6.23 -7.36 20.78
CA THR A 598 5.97 -8.23 21.92
C THR A 598 4.65 -9.00 21.73
N PRO A 599 4.45 -10.15 22.40
CA PRO A 599 3.16 -10.85 22.38
C PRO A 599 1.97 -10.00 22.84
N ALA A 600 2.20 -8.95 23.65
CA ALA A 600 1.19 -7.99 24.04
C ALA A 600 0.87 -6.99 22.92
N GLN A 601 1.89 -6.40 22.27
CA GLN A 601 1.69 -5.50 21.13
C GLN A 601 1.03 -6.22 19.94
N LEU A 602 1.39 -7.49 19.71
CA LEU A 602 0.72 -8.38 18.73
C LEU A 602 -0.74 -8.69 19.10
N ALA A 603 -1.11 -8.61 20.38
CA ALA A 603 -2.50 -8.74 20.79
C ALA A 603 -3.32 -7.49 20.48
N GLY A 604 -2.66 -6.31 20.48
CA GLY A 604 -3.28 -5.01 20.37
C GLY A 604 -3.04 -4.20 21.64
N TYR A 605 -4.04 -3.42 22.05
CA TYR A 605 -3.91 -2.48 23.17
C TYR A 605 -5.30 -1.97 23.60
N ARG A 606 -5.34 -1.27 24.73
CA ARG A 606 -6.55 -0.63 25.25
C ARG A 606 -6.74 0.75 24.61
N ARG A 607 -7.96 1.03 24.14
CA ARG A 607 -8.42 2.37 23.73
C ARG A 607 -9.29 2.96 24.83
N VAL A 608 -8.82 4.04 25.44
CA VAL A 608 -9.57 4.81 26.45
C VAL A 608 -10.08 6.09 25.82
N TYR A 609 -11.32 6.06 25.36
CA TYR A 609 -12.03 7.20 24.79
C TYR A 609 -12.43 8.15 25.92
N VAL A 610 -12.09 9.43 25.79
CA VAL A 610 -12.43 10.45 26.79
C VAL A 610 -13.02 11.68 26.08
N SER A 611 -14.14 12.16 26.62
CA SER A 611 -14.80 13.39 26.15
C SER A 611 -15.32 14.21 27.33
N ALA A 612 -15.38 15.53 27.14
CA ALA A 612 -16.02 16.47 28.07
C ALA A 612 -17.15 17.22 27.35
N SER A 613 -18.17 17.65 28.09
CA SER A 613 -19.33 18.36 27.54
C SER A 613 -19.03 19.76 26.97
N ASP A 614 -17.88 20.35 27.29
CA ASP A 614 -17.57 21.78 27.17
C ASP A 614 -16.21 22.06 26.47
N ASP A 615 -15.73 21.14 25.63
CA ASP A 615 -14.39 21.18 24.97
C ASP A 615 -13.22 21.41 25.96
N THR A 616 -13.35 20.91 27.20
CA THR A 616 -12.35 21.07 28.25
C THR A 616 -11.04 20.38 27.88
N ALA A 617 -9.99 21.16 27.65
CA ALA A 617 -8.63 20.66 27.43
C ALA A 617 -8.12 19.90 28.67
N PHE A 618 -7.93 18.59 28.52
CA PHE A 618 -7.38 17.74 29.59
C PHE A 618 -5.87 17.92 29.70
N ASN A 619 -5.39 18.13 30.93
CA ASN A 619 -3.97 18.17 31.29
C ASN A 619 -3.70 17.22 32.47
N GLY A 620 -2.52 16.63 32.58
CA GLY A 620 -2.19 15.72 33.68
C GLY A 620 -1.08 14.72 33.32
N SER A 621 -1.22 13.47 33.77
CA SER A 621 -0.20 12.43 33.56
C SER A 621 -0.78 11.02 33.39
N ILE A 622 0.03 10.13 32.84
CA ILE A 622 -0.20 8.68 32.81
C ILE A 622 0.84 8.06 33.74
N THR A 623 0.40 7.23 34.68
CA THR A 623 1.29 6.64 35.70
C THR A 623 1.29 5.12 35.69
N ASP A 624 2.43 4.53 36.04
CA ASP A 624 2.61 3.10 36.27
C ASP A 624 1.97 2.62 37.60
N ALA A 625 2.09 1.31 37.87
CA ALA A 625 1.57 0.63 39.05
C ALA A 625 2.11 1.17 40.40
N ASP A 626 3.36 1.67 40.41
CA ASP A 626 3.98 2.31 41.57
C ASP A 626 3.52 3.78 41.73
N GLY A 627 2.68 4.26 40.81
CA GLY A 627 2.11 5.61 40.81
C GLY A 627 3.05 6.69 40.26
N LYS A 628 4.16 6.29 39.64
CA LYS A 628 5.16 7.19 39.02
C LYS A 628 4.70 7.59 37.62
N ASP A 629 4.92 8.85 37.25
CA ASP A 629 4.62 9.35 35.92
C ASP A 629 5.50 8.68 34.85
N ILE A 630 4.84 8.16 33.81
CA ILE A 630 5.46 7.52 32.62
C ILE A 630 5.13 8.26 31.32
N ALA A 631 4.13 9.13 31.33
CA ALA A 631 3.89 10.13 30.28
C ALA A 631 3.15 11.36 30.86
N VAL A 632 3.24 12.50 30.17
CA VAL A 632 2.50 13.73 30.49
C VAL A 632 1.35 13.89 29.48
N VAL A 633 0.22 14.44 29.90
CA VAL A 633 -0.90 14.83 29.02
C VAL A 633 -1.01 16.35 29.03
N GLU A 634 -0.93 16.99 27.85
CA GLU A 634 -1.06 18.43 27.67
C GLU A 634 -2.05 18.75 26.54
N ASN A 635 -3.17 19.38 26.88
CA ASN A 635 -4.28 19.67 25.95
C ASN A 635 -4.73 18.43 25.17
N GLY A 636 -4.85 17.28 25.85
CA GLY A 636 -5.13 15.96 25.28
C GLY A 636 -3.92 15.24 24.67
N VAL A 637 -2.86 15.93 24.27
CA VAL A 637 -1.68 15.33 23.62
C VAL A 637 -0.78 14.64 24.65
N VAL A 638 -0.40 13.38 24.38
CA VAL A 638 0.60 12.65 25.17
C VAL A 638 2.01 13.14 24.81
N LYS A 639 2.81 13.45 25.83
CA LYS A 639 4.21 13.91 25.73
C LYS A 639 5.12 13.14 26.67
N ASN A 640 6.43 13.17 26.37
CA ASN A 640 7.49 12.61 27.22
C ASN A 640 7.27 11.14 27.62
N SER A 641 6.58 10.36 26.77
CA SER A 641 6.22 8.98 27.09
C SER A 641 7.44 8.07 27.13
N ALA A 642 7.60 7.34 28.22
CA ALA A 642 8.61 6.31 28.42
C ALA A 642 8.36 5.04 27.57
N ASP A 643 7.12 4.83 27.12
CA ASP A 643 6.74 3.81 26.15
C ASP A 643 6.02 4.47 24.97
N LYS A 644 6.55 4.29 23.75
CA LYS A 644 5.96 4.88 22.54
C LYS A 644 4.66 4.20 22.11
N TRP A 645 4.25 3.08 22.71
CA TRP A 645 2.91 2.51 22.57
C TRP A 645 1.84 3.24 23.40
N ILE A 646 2.25 4.05 24.38
CA ILE A 646 1.36 5.01 25.04
C ILE A 646 1.29 6.27 24.17
N GLY A 647 0.07 6.66 23.80
CA GLY A 647 -0.17 7.78 22.89
C GLY A 647 -1.61 8.29 22.96
N PHE A 648 -1.95 9.31 22.17
CA PHE A 648 -3.31 9.80 22.04
C PHE A 648 -3.66 10.07 20.58
N THR A 649 -4.77 9.50 20.13
CA THR A 649 -5.33 9.68 18.80
C THR A 649 -6.48 10.68 18.87
N GLN A 650 -6.26 11.90 18.38
CA GLN A 650 -7.32 12.90 18.17
C GLN A 650 -8.27 12.44 17.06
N THR A 651 -9.57 12.70 17.24
CA THR A 651 -10.65 12.42 16.28
C THR A 651 -11.61 13.61 16.19
N ASP A 652 -12.61 13.54 15.32
CA ASP A 652 -13.63 14.59 15.20
C ASP A 652 -14.59 14.68 16.41
N ASN A 653 -14.65 13.66 17.28
CA ASN A 653 -15.58 13.58 18.43
C ASN A 653 -14.84 13.49 19.79
N GLY A 654 -13.70 14.16 19.93
CA GLY A 654 -12.77 13.99 21.05
C GLY A 654 -11.60 13.09 20.65
N GLY A 655 -11.19 12.15 21.49
CA GLY A 655 -10.15 11.19 21.09
C GLY A 655 -9.99 10.02 22.04
N PHE A 656 -9.00 9.18 21.79
CA PHE A 656 -8.67 8.05 22.65
C PHE A 656 -7.19 7.98 23.00
N PHE A 657 -6.90 7.65 24.26
CA PHE A 657 -5.57 7.22 24.67
C PHE A 657 -5.34 5.77 24.22
N ARG A 658 -4.18 5.50 23.62
CA ARG A 658 -3.63 4.17 23.43
C ARG A 658 -2.83 3.79 24.67
N ILE A 659 -3.13 2.63 25.26
CA ILE A 659 -2.51 2.15 26.49
C ILE A 659 -2.23 0.64 26.36
N PRO A 660 -1.00 0.13 26.63
CA PRO A 660 -0.75 -1.31 26.65
C PRO A 660 -1.61 -2.02 27.70
N ALA A 661 -2.22 -3.16 27.33
CA ALA A 661 -3.18 -3.87 28.17
C ALA A 661 -2.53 -4.85 29.17
N ASP A 662 -1.22 -5.08 29.07
CA ASP A 662 -0.41 -6.05 29.82
C ASP A 662 0.26 -5.47 31.08
N GLN A 663 -0.09 -4.24 31.46
CA GLN A 663 0.43 -3.56 32.66
C GLN A 663 -0.65 -2.71 33.37
N ASP A 664 -0.50 -2.55 34.68
CA ASP A 664 -1.35 -1.68 35.51
C ASP A 664 -0.97 -0.21 35.25
N ILE A 665 -1.91 0.57 34.71
CA ILE A 665 -1.75 2.00 34.39
C ILE A 665 -2.90 2.81 34.98
N SER A 666 -2.63 4.07 35.32
CA SER A 666 -3.68 5.06 35.62
C SER A 666 -3.51 6.32 34.77
N ILE A 667 -4.58 6.77 34.12
CA ILE A 667 -4.62 8.08 33.45
C ILE A 667 -5.22 9.08 34.44
N ARG A 668 -4.50 10.18 34.70
CA ARG A 668 -4.89 11.27 35.61
C ARG A 668 -5.13 12.54 34.79
N LEU A 669 -6.38 12.99 34.72
CA LEU A 669 -6.79 14.15 33.95
C LEU A 669 -7.36 15.23 34.89
N ASN A 670 -6.66 16.35 34.99
CA ASN A 670 -7.07 17.51 35.76
C ASN A 670 -8.07 18.34 34.96
N THR A 671 -9.22 18.65 35.55
CA THR A 671 -10.28 19.44 34.92
C THR A 671 -10.16 20.92 35.25
N VAL A 672 -9.78 21.73 34.25
CA VAL A 672 -9.67 23.20 34.38
C VAL A 672 -11.03 23.92 34.47
N ARG A 673 -12.14 23.20 34.26
CA ARG A 673 -13.52 23.68 34.38
C ARG A 673 -14.44 22.57 34.87
N SER A 674 -15.53 22.95 35.55
CA SER A 674 -16.57 22.01 35.95
C SER A 674 -17.32 21.48 34.72
N ALA A 675 -17.24 20.17 34.48
CA ALA A 675 -17.80 19.52 33.29
C ALA A 675 -18.26 18.09 33.58
N ALA A 676 -19.14 17.56 32.72
CA ALA A 676 -19.38 16.12 32.64
C ALA A 676 -18.25 15.50 31.81
N VAL A 677 -17.52 14.55 32.39
CA VAL A 677 -16.45 13.80 31.73
C VAL A 677 -16.95 12.37 31.51
N THR A 678 -17.05 11.97 30.25
CA THR A 678 -17.44 10.61 29.84
C THR A 678 -16.18 9.84 29.45
N VAL A 679 -16.00 8.67 30.06
CA VAL A 679 -14.88 7.75 29.84
C VAL A 679 -15.42 6.41 29.40
N SER A 680 -15.05 6.00 28.19
CA SER A 680 -15.45 4.75 27.56
C SER A 680 -14.20 3.93 27.24
N ILE A 681 -14.15 2.67 27.65
CA ILE A 681 -12.98 1.80 27.53
C ILE A 681 -13.32 0.60 26.64
N GLY A 682 -12.49 0.38 25.62
CA GLY A 682 -12.54 -0.81 24.79
C GLY A 682 -11.16 -1.40 24.57
N GLU A 683 -11.09 -2.72 24.44
CA GLU A 683 -9.86 -3.41 24.02
C GLU A 683 -9.84 -3.46 22.49
N TYR A 684 -8.77 -2.98 21.87
CA TYR A 684 -8.55 -3.08 20.43
C TYR A 684 -7.71 -4.33 20.14
N GLU A 685 -8.28 -5.23 19.35
CA GLU A 685 -7.66 -6.48 18.94
C GLU A 685 -7.03 -6.32 17.56
N LEU A 686 -5.70 -6.34 17.51
CA LEU A 686 -4.93 -6.05 16.28
C LEU A 686 -5.26 -7.01 15.13
N TYR A 687 -5.48 -8.30 15.44
CA TYR A 687 -5.74 -9.35 14.45
C TYR A 687 -7.08 -9.18 13.71
N ASP A 688 -8.15 -8.92 14.47
CA ASP A 688 -9.48 -8.65 13.91
C ASP A 688 -9.66 -7.17 13.50
N ALA A 689 -8.68 -6.32 13.81
CA ALA A 689 -8.72 -4.86 13.66
C ALA A 689 -9.94 -4.20 14.31
N LYS A 690 -10.35 -4.72 15.48
CA LYS A 690 -11.67 -4.46 16.08
C LYS A 690 -11.55 -3.94 17.51
N THR A 691 -12.30 -2.90 17.85
CA THR A 691 -12.50 -2.50 19.25
C THR A 691 -13.69 -3.23 19.87
N SER A 692 -13.48 -3.91 20.99
CA SER A 692 -14.53 -4.47 21.85
C SER A 692 -14.74 -3.55 23.06
N MET A 693 -15.84 -2.79 23.10
CA MET A 693 -16.18 -1.91 24.23
C MET A 693 -16.63 -2.72 25.44
N LEU A 694 -16.02 -2.45 26.61
CA LEU A 694 -16.24 -3.23 27.84
C LEU A 694 -16.78 -2.41 29.01
N PHE A 695 -16.59 -1.09 29.00
CA PHE A 695 -16.94 -0.20 30.11
C PHE A 695 -17.26 1.21 29.62
N ASP A 696 -18.25 1.84 30.24
CA ASP A 696 -18.61 3.25 30.03
C ASP A 696 -19.05 3.86 31.37
N GLN A 697 -18.46 4.99 31.75
CA GLN A 697 -18.81 5.74 32.95
C GLN A 697 -18.70 7.25 32.68
N SER A 698 -19.76 7.98 33.02
CA SER A 698 -19.74 9.45 33.08
C SER A 698 -19.62 9.92 34.54
N VAL A 699 -18.74 10.88 34.80
CA VAL A 699 -18.54 11.53 36.10
C VAL A 699 -18.68 13.05 35.96
N ASN A 700 -19.18 13.71 37.00
CA ASN A 700 -19.13 15.16 37.09
C ASN A 700 -17.89 15.54 37.89
N ALA A 701 -16.97 16.28 37.27
CA ALA A 701 -15.78 16.83 37.90
C ALA A 701 -15.88 18.35 37.93
N LYS A 702 -15.34 18.99 38.97
CA LYS A 702 -15.25 20.44 39.11
C LYS A 702 -13.98 21.00 38.44
N ALA A 703 -13.89 22.33 38.36
CA ALA A 703 -12.58 22.97 38.26
C ALA A 703 -11.66 22.49 39.41
N THR A 704 -10.38 22.26 39.11
CA THR A 704 -9.32 21.73 39.99
C THR A 704 -9.39 20.25 40.38
N ASP A 705 -10.49 19.54 40.07
CA ASP A 705 -10.58 18.09 40.33
C ASP A 705 -9.63 17.28 39.41
N THR A 706 -9.18 16.12 39.91
CA THR A 706 -8.47 15.12 39.09
C THR A 706 -9.38 13.92 38.86
N VAL A 707 -9.72 13.66 37.59
CA VAL A 707 -10.34 12.40 37.15
C VAL A 707 -9.23 11.36 37.00
N ILE A 708 -9.32 10.26 37.77
CA ILE A 708 -8.39 9.12 37.67
C ILE A 708 -9.12 7.92 37.07
N ILE A 709 -8.64 7.49 35.91
CA ILE A 709 -9.09 6.30 35.18
C ILE A 709 -8.09 5.18 35.48
N SER A 710 -8.50 4.18 36.25
CA SER A 710 -7.63 3.04 36.65
C SER A 710 -7.81 1.86 35.70
N LEU A 711 -6.71 1.38 35.14
CA LEU A 711 -6.65 0.41 34.04
C LEU A 711 -5.75 -0.77 34.43
N PRO A 712 -6.29 -1.90 34.90
CA PRO A 712 -5.47 -3.04 35.32
C PRO A 712 -4.85 -3.80 34.14
N THR A 713 -3.82 -4.57 34.46
CA THR A 713 -3.26 -5.65 33.64
C THR A 713 -4.36 -6.67 33.31
N VAL A 714 -4.49 -7.03 32.02
CA VAL A 714 -5.49 -7.99 31.55
C VAL A 714 -4.82 -9.12 30.78
N SER A 715 -5.05 -10.35 31.23
CA SER A 715 -4.66 -11.57 30.52
C SER A 715 -5.61 -11.79 29.33
N ARG A 716 -5.17 -11.51 28.10
CA ARG A 716 -6.00 -11.53 26.87
C ARG A 716 -6.80 -12.83 26.61
N ASN A 717 -6.47 -13.93 27.29
CA ASN A 717 -7.22 -15.19 27.21
C ASN A 717 -8.54 -15.19 28.02
N GLU A 718 -8.74 -14.21 28.90
CA GLU A 718 -9.97 -14.01 29.68
C GLU A 718 -10.41 -12.55 29.50
N MET A 719 -11.56 -12.30 28.86
CA MET A 719 -12.10 -10.94 28.77
C MET A 719 -12.36 -10.41 30.20
N PRO A 720 -11.87 -9.21 30.54
CA PRO A 720 -12.05 -8.65 31.87
C PRO A 720 -13.51 -8.25 32.06
N SER A 721 -14.03 -8.40 33.27
CA SER A 721 -15.34 -7.86 33.62
C SER A 721 -15.32 -6.34 33.64
N ASP A 722 -16.49 -5.74 33.39
CA ASP A 722 -16.77 -4.31 33.61
C ASP A 722 -16.23 -3.78 34.95
N THR A 723 -16.36 -4.58 36.01
CA THR A 723 -15.86 -4.31 37.37
C THR A 723 -14.33 -4.26 37.52
N ALA A 724 -13.54 -4.57 36.49
CA ALA A 724 -12.08 -4.43 36.52
C ALA A 724 -11.64 -2.96 36.40
N TYR A 725 -12.44 -2.13 35.75
CA TYR A 725 -12.14 -0.71 35.52
C TYR A 725 -12.79 0.18 36.57
N SER A 726 -12.22 1.36 36.80
CA SER A 726 -12.89 2.39 37.60
C SER A 726 -12.48 3.80 37.17
N VAL A 727 -13.47 4.70 37.19
CA VAL A 727 -13.24 6.14 37.06
C VAL A 727 -13.63 6.79 38.37
N THR A 728 -12.66 7.45 38.99
CA THR A 728 -12.81 8.15 40.27
C THR A 728 -12.51 9.63 40.08
N VAL A 729 -13.21 10.47 40.83
CA VAL A 729 -12.88 11.91 40.91
C VAL A 729 -12.25 12.12 42.27
N ILE A 730 -10.97 12.48 42.29
CA ILE A 730 -10.34 13.04 43.48
C ILE A 730 -10.65 14.54 43.46
N PRO A 731 -11.33 15.08 44.47
CA PRO A 731 -11.54 16.52 44.56
C PRO A 731 -10.20 17.25 44.52
N GLY A 732 -10.16 18.37 43.80
CA GLY A 732 -9.07 19.32 43.95
C GLY A 732 -8.95 19.66 45.44
N GLY A 733 -7.78 19.41 46.02
CA GLY A 733 -7.56 19.66 47.44
C GLY A 733 -7.66 21.17 47.66
N GLU A 734 -8.82 21.63 48.18
CA GLU A 734 -9.30 23.02 48.12
C GLU A 734 -8.16 24.03 48.02
N GLY A 735 -7.85 24.41 46.78
CA GLY A 735 -6.84 25.42 46.49
C GLY A 735 -7.26 26.65 47.26
N SER A 736 -6.46 27.04 48.26
CA SER A 736 -6.83 28.10 49.18
C SER A 736 -7.04 29.37 48.37
N ASN A 737 -8.30 29.74 48.12
CA ASN A 737 -8.71 30.76 47.15
C ASN A 737 -7.75 31.96 47.18
N ILE A 738 -6.84 32.06 46.21
CA ILE A 738 -5.77 33.06 46.24
C ILE A 738 -6.21 34.29 45.47
N LEU A 739 -6.07 35.47 46.08
CA LEU A 739 -6.41 36.72 45.41
C LEU A 739 -5.42 36.95 44.24
N GLY A 740 -5.95 37.09 43.03
CA GLY A 740 -5.18 37.21 41.78
C GLY A 740 -4.90 35.90 41.04
N ASP A 741 -5.31 34.74 41.58
CA ASP A 741 -5.33 33.45 40.87
C ASP A 741 -6.63 33.39 40.04
N ALA A 742 -6.51 33.57 38.73
CA ALA A 742 -7.63 33.75 37.81
C ALA A 742 -7.98 32.48 37.03
N ASP A 743 -7.08 31.48 36.99
CA ASP A 743 -7.39 30.14 36.47
C ASP A 743 -7.51 29.04 37.53
N MET A 744 -7.39 29.43 38.80
CA MET A 744 -7.61 28.64 40.02
C MET A 744 -6.58 27.51 40.19
N ASN A 745 -5.34 27.71 39.73
CA ASN A 745 -4.27 26.70 39.82
C ASN A 745 -3.58 26.63 41.20
N GLY A 746 -3.81 27.60 42.08
CA GLY A 746 -3.18 27.72 43.41
C GLY A 746 -1.94 28.62 43.45
N THR A 747 -1.65 29.38 42.39
CA THR A 747 -0.54 30.35 42.31
C THR A 747 -0.96 31.63 41.56
N VAL A 748 -0.09 32.65 41.51
CA VAL A 748 -0.35 33.90 40.76
C VAL A 748 0.80 34.15 39.79
N GLU A 749 0.53 33.93 38.50
CA GLU A 749 1.48 34.01 37.41
C GLU A 749 1.01 34.96 36.29
N MET A 750 1.82 35.11 35.25
CA MET A 750 1.49 35.93 34.08
C MET A 750 0.31 35.34 33.27
N ILE A 751 -0.05 34.09 33.51
CA ILE A 751 -1.22 33.46 32.91
C ILE A 751 -2.52 34.12 33.42
N ASP A 752 -2.61 34.47 34.71
CA ASP A 752 -3.83 35.00 35.33
C ASP A 752 -4.23 36.37 34.78
N ALA A 753 -3.26 37.26 34.67
CA ALA A 753 -3.41 38.55 33.97
C ALA A 753 -3.84 38.35 32.50
N THR A 754 -3.50 37.22 31.88
CA THR A 754 -3.91 36.85 30.51
C THR A 754 -5.34 36.27 30.49
N TRP A 755 -5.77 35.52 31.52
CA TRP A 755 -7.17 35.08 31.66
C TRP A 755 -8.11 36.26 31.84
N ILE A 756 -7.80 37.23 32.71
CA ILE A 756 -8.60 38.46 32.86
C ILE A 756 -8.67 39.25 31.54
N LEU A 757 -7.57 39.38 30.80
CA LEU A 757 -7.56 39.99 29.46
C LEU A 757 -8.48 39.25 28.47
N ARG A 758 -8.46 37.91 28.45
CA ARG A 758 -9.31 37.09 27.60
C ARG A 758 -10.79 37.19 28.00
N HIS A 759 -11.08 37.32 29.29
CA HIS A 759 -12.44 37.52 29.79
C HIS A 759 -13.00 38.88 29.35
N ASN A 760 -12.24 39.95 29.60
CA ASN A 760 -12.65 41.32 29.26
C ASN A 760 -12.74 41.59 27.74
N ALA A 761 -12.10 40.75 26.93
CA ALA A 761 -12.25 40.74 25.47
C ALA A 761 -13.35 39.78 24.95
N GLY A 762 -14.05 39.06 25.83
CA GLY A 762 -15.15 38.14 25.47
C GLY A 762 -14.71 36.79 24.90
N PHE A 763 -13.44 36.40 25.04
CA PHE A 763 -12.93 35.10 24.58
C PHE A 763 -13.14 33.96 25.58
N ILE A 764 -13.38 34.26 26.86
CA ILE A 764 -13.76 33.29 27.90
C ILE A 764 -14.76 33.90 28.88
N THR A 765 -15.51 33.05 29.57
CA THR A 765 -16.27 33.41 30.77
C THR A 765 -15.56 32.82 31.98
N LEU A 766 -15.29 33.65 33.00
CA LEU A 766 -14.78 33.20 34.30
C LEU A 766 -15.95 32.69 35.17
N SER A 767 -15.68 31.82 36.14
CA SER A 767 -16.66 31.42 37.15
C SER A 767 -16.93 32.55 38.14
N ASP A 768 -18.06 32.53 38.84
CA ASP A 768 -18.35 33.47 39.93
C ASP A 768 -17.24 33.46 41.00
N ASP A 769 -16.68 32.27 41.30
CA ASP A 769 -15.55 32.11 42.20
C ASP A 769 -14.27 32.78 41.67
N ALA A 770 -13.88 32.52 40.41
CA ALA A 770 -12.70 33.11 39.80
C ALA A 770 -12.84 34.64 39.65
N LEU A 771 -14.04 35.16 39.36
CA LEU A 771 -14.31 36.60 39.34
C LEU A 771 -14.04 37.26 40.70
N ALA A 772 -14.37 36.58 41.80
CA ALA A 772 -14.06 37.05 43.15
C ALA A 772 -12.55 37.00 43.51
N LEU A 773 -11.75 36.19 42.80
CA LEU A 773 -10.29 36.19 42.89
C LEU A 773 -9.66 37.27 41.98
N CYS A 774 -10.33 37.61 40.88
CA CYS A 774 -9.84 38.57 39.88
C CYS A 774 -10.01 40.04 40.25
N ASP A 775 -10.96 40.40 41.14
CA ASP A 775 -11.10 41.76 41.69
C ASP A 775 -10.04 42.00 42.77
N VAL A 776 -8.81 42.31 42.33
CA VAL A 776 -7.63 42.38 43.22
C VAL A 776 -7.43 43.74 43.85
N ASP A 777 -8.00 44.82 43.28
CA ASP A 777 -8.02 46.15 43.90
C ASP A 777 -9.32 46.52 44.64
N LYS A 778 -10.36 45.66 44.52
CA LYS A 778 -11.58 45.60 45.33
C LYS A 778 -12.54 46.76 45.04
N ASP A 779 -12.76 47.00 43.74
CA ASP A 779 -13.68 48.04 43.22
C ASP A 779 -15.03 47.49 42.73
N GLU A 780 -15.28 46.19 42.92
CA GLU A 780 -16.44 45.43 42.44
C GLU A 780 -16.47 45.23 40.90
N SER A 781 -15.35 45.48 40.19
CA SER A 781 -15.24 45.22 38.74
C SER A 781 -13.92 44.56 38.31
N VAL A 782 -14.02 43.43 37.61
CA VAL A 782 -12.86 42.73 37.03
C VAL A 782 -12.45 43.44 35.74
N ALA A 783 -11.30 44.14 35.76
CA ALA A 783 -10.95 45.15 34.78
C ALA A 783 -9.49 45.04 34.27
N ILE A 784 -9.09 45.99 33.43
CA ILE A 784 -7.68 46.17 33.00
C ILE A 784 -6.77 46.65 34.15
N MET A 785 -7.38 47.11 35.25
CA MET A 785 -6.67 47.51 36.47
C MET A 785 -6.09 46.29 37.20
N ASP A 786 -6.86 45.21 37.30
CA ASP A 786 -6.46 43.94 37.93
C ASP A 786 -5.32 43.26 37.16
N VAL A 787 -5.44 43.22 35.83
CA VAL A 787 -4.36 42.82 34.91
C VAL A 787 -3.08 43.57 35.25
N THR A 788 -3.18 44.88 35.46
CA THR A 788 -2.04 45.76 35.79
C THR A 788 -1.52 45.51 37.21
N ALA A 789 -2.41 45.18 38.16
CA ALA A 789 -2.08 44.89 39.55
C ALA A 789 -1.35 43.55 39.70
N ILE A 790 -1.83 42.48 39.05
CA ILE A 790 -1.20 41.16 38.97
C ILE A 790 0.17 41.27 38.28
N GLN A 791 0.26 41.94 37.14
CA GLN A 791 1.56 42.22 36.47
C GLN A 791 2.56 42.93 37.40
N ARG A 792 2.09 43.86 38.25
CA ARG A 792 2.93 44.56 39.23
C ARG A 792 3.36 43.66 40.38
N TYR A 793 2.47 42.80 40.89
CA TYR A 793 2.80 41.79 41.91
C TYR A 793 3.91 40.85 41.43
N ILE A 794 3.73 40.24 40.24
CA ILE A 794 4.71 39.34 39.60
C ILE A 794 6.06 40.06 39.39
N SER A 795 6.02 41.33 38.97
CA SER A 795 7.22 42.16 38.78
C SER A 795 7.88 42.64 40.09
N HIS A 796 7.38 42.21 41.25
CA HIS A 796 7.79 42.67 42.59
C HIS A 796 7.72 44.21 42.76
N LEU A 797 6.81 44.85 42.02
CA LEU A 797 6.47 46.26 42.15
C LEU A 797 5.33 46.44 43.15
N LYS A 798 5.12 47.67 43.66
CA LYS A 798 3.99 47.94 44.56
C LYS A 798 2.66 47.64 43.85
N ALA A 799 1.92 46.69 44.37
CA ALA A 799 0.57 46.26 43.97
C ALA A 799 -0.45 46.48 45.12
N PRO A 800 -1.74 46.15 44.96
CA PRO A 800 -2.69 45.97 46.05
C PRO A 800 -2.23 44.96 47.11
N GLU A 801 -2.77 45.03 48.32
CA GLU A 801 -2.43 44.14 49.44
C GLU A 801 -3.30 42.87 49.44
N GLY A 802 -2.65 41.71 49.58
CA GLY A 802 -3.29 40.39 49.62
C GLY A 802 -3.20 39.59 48.32
N ILE A 803 -2.66 40.14 47.22
CA ILE A 803 -2.41 39.33 46.00
C ILE A 803 -1.41 38.22 46.34
N GLY A 804 -1.71 36.98 45.92
CA GLY A 804 -0.94 35.79 46.27
C GLY A 804 -1.19 35.23 47.68
N GLU A 805 -2.13 35.81 48.44
CA GLU A 805 -2.54 35.32 49.76
C GLU A 805 -3.95 34.68 49.70
N PRO A 806 -4.24 33.68 50.54
CA PRO A 806 -5.59 33.11 50.69
C PRO A 806 -6.65 34.13 51.15
N ILE A 807 -7.82 34.08 50.52
CA ILE A 807 -9.09 34.62 51.03
C ILE A 807 -9.94 33.50 51.67
N ALA A 808 -10.95 33.88 52.47
CA ALA A 808 -11.69 33.00 53.38
C ALA A 808 -13.19 33.30 53.39
#